data_AF-A0A7M7NKM5-F1
#
_entry.id   AF-A0A7M7NKM5-F1
#
_cell.length_a   1.000
_cell.length_b   1.000
_cell.length_c   1.000
_cell.angle_alpha   90.00
_cell.angle_beta   90.00
_cell.angle_gamma   90.00
#
_symmetry.space_group_name_H-M   'P 1'
#
loop_
_entity.id
_entity.type
_entity.pdbx_description
1 polymer ?
#
loop_
_entity_poly.entity_id
_entity_poly.type
_entity_poly.pdbx_seq_one_letter_code
_entity_poly.pdbx_strand_id
1 'polypeptide(L)'
;MTRKISILLVCCFILATHVVEAFYFPLHAPVSFCTPAVQKYHEAEHRSLCKSDINMFVNRLDSVETVIPYDYDRYDFCQSQQEYSPSENLGQVVFGERITSSPYNFTFGKNNTCKKVCTKSYKAGGEEAEKAEMKHKLNFLLRGIQLNYQHHWIIDNMPVSWCYEVLIGSRYCSPGFPIGCYVDKDGNRKDACVIDAHYERAQHYYVFNHINITIFYQPLIDDTNLLVSAKLEPLSMKHKTPDECVFLNSLNYEPMSLQKSDLNKDLDITYSYSVHFIPSPNVYWASRWDYILDSMPHTNIQWFSILNSLVVILFLSGMLLILLRKLYKDISRYNQQDLEKAQEESGWRVVHGDVFRPPKGGMLLSIFLGTGAQIIITSFLTLGLACLGLLSPANRGSLMTCVMVLYVLLGFIAGYVSSRIYKTFGGERWKSNVLSTSFLIPGIIFGIFFILNLILWYEHSSAAIPFSTLVAILALWFFVSTPLVLIGAYFGLKRPIEFPLPTNEIPRHIPKRSCCTRPLPGIIMGGILPFGCIFVQLFFILNGIWSHQVYYMFGFLSLVAIILVITCSEATIILCYFHLRAENYHWWWRSFVTSGFTAIYFFIYCIHYFASKLTMHGWASTVLYFGYTIIMVILFFLFCGTMGFFACFLFVTKIYGSLNQIKSISSPQEIDMTPTMAGFWSSMLEYFILTTLFLLYHAIAFFVYAKDTLMALASETASKVRQDYDIPVKMKKRKRGKKGGVHVRARLRKRKFRPALPSIVTGNC
;
A
#
# COMPACT_ATOMS: atom_id res chain seq x y z
N MET A 1 -41.58 -21.89 0.39
CA MET A 1 -41.12 -21.03 1.50
C MET A 1 -39.91 -20.18 1.11
N THR A 2 -38.78 -20.79 0.72
CA THR A 2 -37.51 -20.14 0.31
C THR A 2 -37.66 -18.91 -0.60
N ARG A 3 -38.45 -18.99 -1.68
CA ARG A 3 -38.64 -17.86 -2.63
C ARG A 3 -39.24 -16.61 -1.97
N LYS A 4 -40.15 -16.76 -0.98
CA LYS A 4 -40.71 -15.64 -0.21
C LYS A 4 -39.68 -15.06 0.77
N ILE A 5 -38.79 -15.88 1.34
CA ILE A 5 -37.71 -15.44 2.23
C ILE A 5 -36.65 -14.64 1.46
N SER A 6 -36.28 -15.05 0.24
CA SER A 6 -35.40 -14.25 -0.62
C SER A 6 -36.02 -12.90 -1.00
N ILE A 7 -37.31 -12.85 -1.33
CA ILE A 7 -38.00 -11.59 -1.63
C ILE A 7 -38.06 -10.71 -0.37
N LEU A 8 -38.35 -11.27 0.80
CA LEU A 8 -38.34 -10.53 2.07
C LEU A 8 -36.95 -9.97 2.39
N LEU A 9 -35.88 -10.76 2.22
CA LEU A 9 -34.50 -10.31 2.41
C LEU A 9 -34.10 -9.21 1.43
N VAL A 10 -34.48 -9.32 0.14
CA VAL A 10 -34.23 -8.28 -0.86
C VAL A 10 -35.03 -7.01 -0.55
N CYS A 11 -36.30 -7.12 -0.16
CA CYS A 11 -37.09 -5.97 0.29
C CYS A 11 -36.52 -5.33 1.56
N CYS A 12 -36.06 -6.10 2.55
CA CYS A 12 -35.38 -5.58 3.74
C CYS A 12 -34.05 -4.91 3.39
N PHE A 13 -33.31 -5.41 2.41
CA PHE A 13 -32.06 -4.78 1.94
C PHE A 13 -32.34 -3.45 1.21
N ILE A 14 -33.39 -3.40 0.39
CA ILE A 14 -33.83 -2.17 -0.30
C ILE A 14 -34.38 -1.14 0.70
N LEU A 15 -35.18 -1.57 1.68
CA LEU A 15 -35.65 -0.70 2.78
C LEU A 15 -34.49 -0.19 3.64
N ALA A 16 -33.47 -1.01 3.90
CA ALA A 16 -32.25 -0.57 4.59
C ALA A 16 -31.48 0.49 3.77
N THR A 17 -31.42 0.38 2.44
CA THR A 17 -30.78 1.40 1.60
C THR A 17 -31.54 2.74 1.54
N HIS A 18 -32.83 2.77 1.84
CA HIS A 18 -33.62 4.01 1.89
C HIS A 18 -33.52 4.78 3.23
N VAL A 19 -32.96 4.16 4.29
CA VAL A 19 -32.68 4.83 5.58
C VAL A 19 -31.26 5.42 5.61
N VAL A 20 -30.48 5.22 4.55
CA VAL A 20 -29.19 5.89 4.38
C VAL A 20 -29.43 7.32 3.89
N GLU A 21 -29.60 8.25 4.83
CA GLU A 21 -29.22 9.65 4.58
C GLU A 21 -27.80 9.65 4.02
N ALA A 22 -27.58 10.42 2.95
CA ALA A 22 -26.44 10.30 2.04
C ALA A 22 -25.14 9.91 2.77
N PHE A 23 -24.61 8.71 2.47
CA PHE A 23 -23.38 8.21 3.05
C PHE A 23 -22.19 9.02 2.52
N TYR A 24 -22.02 10.20 3.09
CA TYR A 24 -20.91 11.10 2.82
C TYR A 24 -19.67 10.40 3.37
N PHE A 25 -18.89 9.78 2.48
CA PHE A 25 -17.58 9.25 2.86
C PHE A 25 -16.80 10.38 3.54
N PRO A 26 -16.16 10.12 4.70
CA PRO A 26 -15.41 11.14 5.42
C PRO A 26 -14.07 11.42 4.71
N LEU A 27 -14.15 12.06 3.54
CA LEU A 27 -13.11 13.01 3.15
C LEU A 27 -13.17 14.11 4.20
N HIS A 28 -12.07 14.33 4.90
CA HIS A 28 -11.95 15.41 5.88
C HIS A 28 -12.40 16.73 5.24
N ALA A 29 -13.42 17.36 5.81
CA ALA A 29 -13.84 18.68 5.39
C ALA A 29 -12.65 19.65 5.51
N PRO A 30 -12.42 20.53 4.53
CA PRO A 30 -11.28 21.44 4.55
C PRO A 30 -11.37 22.37 5.76
N VAL A 31 -10.29 22.46 6.53
CA VAL A 31 -10.20 23.44 7.62
C VAL A 31 -9.82 24.79 7.01
N SER A 32 -10.71 25.77 7.16
CA SER A 32 -10.53 27.15 6.76
C SER A 32 -9.79 27.95 7.83
N PHE A 33 -8.78 28.71 7.40
CA PHE A 33 -7.96 29.55 8.25
C PHE A 33 -8.15 31.04 7.94
N CYS A 34 -8.10 31.88 8.96
CA CYS A 34 -8.33 33.33 8.86
C CYS A 34 -7.50 34.07 9.91
N THR A 35 -7.32 35.39 9.74
CA THR A 35 -6.57 36.17 10.73
C THR A 35 -7.37 36.31 12.04
N PRO A 36 -6.73 36.54 13.21
CA PRO A 36 -7.43 36.70 14.48
C PRO A 36 -8.47 37.83 14.52
N ALA A 37 -8.34 38.84 13.64
CA ALA A 37 -9.34 39.90 13.48
C ALA A 37 -10.61 39.40 12.76
N VAL A 38 -10.42 38.60 11.70
CA VAL A 38 -11.49 38.01 10.90
C VAL A 38 -12.21 36.88 11.66
N GLN A 39 -11.49 36.08 12.45
CA GLN A 39 -12.10 35.08 13.34
C GLN A 39 -13.09 35.74 14.31
N LYS A 40 -12.68 36.82 15.00
CA LYS A 40 -13.55 37.56 15.93
C LYS A 40 -14.77 38.19 15.24
N TYR A 41 -14.64 38.61 13.98
CA TYR A 41 -15.77 39.07 13.19
C TYR A 41 -16.79 37.95 12.94
N HIS A 42 -16.33 36.77 12.51
CA HIS A 42 -17.22 35.64 12.24
C HIS A 42 -17.83 35.01 13.50
N GLU A 43 -17.09 34.97 14.61
CA GLU A 43 -17.61 34.56 15.92
C GLU A 43 -18.73 35.50 16.40
N ALA A 44 -18.61 36.82 16.18
CA ALA A 44 -19.67 37.79 16.47
C ALA A 44 -20.91 37.65 15.55
N GLU A 45 -20.76 37.08 14.35
CA GLU A 45 -21.88 36.69 13.47
C GLU A 45 -22.46 35.29 13.79
N HIS A 46 -22.02 34.62 14.86
CA HIS A 46 -22.35 33.22 15.18
C HIS A 46 -21.99 32.21 14.06
N ARG A 47 -20.99 32.53 13.23
CA ARG A 47 -20.49 31.69 12.15
C ARG A 47 -19.10 31.16 12.53
N SER A 48 -18.99 29.96 13.08
CA SER A 48 -17.69 29.32 13.38
C SER A 48 -17.02 28.79 12.09
N LEU A 49 -16.71 29.69 11.17
CA LEU A 49 -16.43 29.40 9.77
C LEU A 49 -14.93 29.34 9.42
N CYS A 50 -14.04 29.70 10.36
CA CYS A 50 -12.58 29.62 10.20
C CYS A 50 -11.85 29.65 11.56
N LYS A 51 -10.57 29.26 11.57
CA LYS A 51 -9.67 29.28 12.75
C LYS A 51 -8.43 30.13 12.49
N SER A 52 -7.91 30.83 13.49
CA SER A 52 -6.63 31.55 13.39
C SER A 52 -5.43 30.76 13.90
N ASP A 53 -5.63 29.87 14.87
CA ASP A 53 -4.57 29.05 15.44
C ASP A 53 -4.34 27.78 14.61
N ILE A 54 -3.07 27.55 14.24
CA ILE A 54 -2.63 26.37 13.50
C ILE A 54 -1.84 25.49 14.45
N ASN A 55 -2.43 24.33 14.78
CA ASN A 55 -1.79 23.32 15.61
C ASN A 55 -0.81 22.50 14.78
N MET A 56 0.43 22.40 15.24
CA MET A 56 1.42 21.48 14.67
C MET A 56 1.54 20.23 15.54
N PHE A 57 1.49 19.07 14.91
CA PHE A 57 1.69 17.78 15.54
C PHE A 57 3.02 17.16 15.10
N VAL A 58 3.60 16.35 15.98
CA VAL A 58 4.74 15.48 15.68
C VAL A 58 4.28 14.04 15.69
N ASN A 59 4.85 13.24 14.79
CA ASN A 59 4.79 11.79 14.84
C ASN A 59 6.11 11.25 15.40
N ARG A 60 6.18 9.93 15.58
CA ARG A 60 7.41 9.18 15.84
C ARG A 60 8.55 9.55 14.89
N LEU A 61 9.77 9.28 15.33
CA LEU A 61 10.97 9.31 14.52
C LEU A 61 11.31 7.90 14.02
N ASP A 62 11.69 7.80 12.76
CA ASP A 62 12.15 6.60 12.07
C ASP A 62 13.50 6.85 11.39
N SER A 63 14.13 5.80 10.84
CA SER A 63 15.47 5.83 10.29
C SER A 63 15.56 4.88 9.09
N VAL A 64 16.42 5.20 8.11
CA VAL A 64 16.72 4.31 6.98
C VAL A 64 17.76 3.24 7.36
N GLU A 65 18.52 3.46 8.45
CA GLU A 65 19.54 2.54 8.97
C GLU A 65 19.02 1.57 10.05
N THR A 66 17.80 1.77 10.56
CA THR A 66 17.21 0.90 11.59
C THR A 66 15.71 0.73 11.43
N VAL A 67 15.20 -0.47 11.73
CA VAL A 67 13.78 -0.82 11.66
C VAL A 67 12.97 -0.27 12.85
N ILE A 68 13.65 0.28 13.87
CA ILE A 68 13.07 0.60 15.18
C ILE A 68 12.77 2.10 15.25
N PRO A 69 11.51 2.54 15.17
CA PRO A 69 11.15 3.93 15.44
C PRO A 69 11.08 4.21 16.94
N TYR A 70 11.21 5.48 17.30
CA TYR A 70 11.06 5.99 18.67
C TYR A 70 10.04 7.11 18.72
N ASP A 71 9.40 7.31 19.88
CA ASP A 71 8.51 8.45 20.09
C ASP A 71 9.31 9.76 20.13
N TYR A 72 8.65 10.86 19.79
CA TYR A 72 9.26 12.20 19.89
C TYR A 72 9.78 12.48 21.30
N ASP A 73 8.99 12.07 22.30
CA ASP A 73 9.26 12.25 23.73
C ASP A 73 10.37 11.33 24.29
N ARG A 74 10.86 10.37 23.49
CA ARG A 74 11.99 9.50 23.88
C ARG A 74 13.34 10.23 23.77
N TYR A 75 13.41 11.25 22.91
CA TYR A 75 14.54 12.16 22.80
C TYR A 75 14.28 13.41 23.65
N ASP A 76 15.34 14.08 24.10
CA ASP A 76 15.24 15.26 24.97
C ASP A 76 14.91 16.56 24.19
N PHE A 77 13.85 16.51 23.37
CA PHE A 77 13.35 17.64 22.59
C PHE A 77 12.40 18.55 23.42
N CYS A 78 12.01 19.70 22.86
CA CYS A 78 11.02 20.56 23.50
C CYS A 78 9.63 19.92 23.44
N GLN A 79 8.97 19.78 24.59
CA GLN A 79 7.63 19.19 24.70
C GLN A 79 6.55 20.27 24.88
N SER A 80 5.30 19.96 24.50
CA SER A 80 4.14 20.80 24.81
C SER A 80 3.81 20.73 26.30
N GLN A 81 3.30 21.82 26.88
CA GLN A 81 2.76 21.82 28.26
C GLN A 81 1.35 21.20 28.36
N GLN A 82 0.67 21.05 27.22
CA GLN A 82 -0.63 20.38 27.12
C GLN A 82 -0.47 19.23 26.13
N GLU A 83 -0.53 18.00 26.62
CA GLU A 83 -0.59 16.80 25.80
C GLU A 83 -2.02 16.62 25.29
N TYR A 84 -2.23 16.85 23.99
CA TYR A 84 -3.45 16.42 23.30
C TYR A 84 -3.06 15.64 22.04
N SER A 85 -3.41 14.36 22.02
CA SER A 85 -3.32 13.51 20.84
C SER A 85 -4.64 13.53 20.08
N PRO A 86 -4.63 13.61 18.74
CA PRO A 86 -5.83 13.33 17.95
C PRO A 86 -6.21 11.85 18.11
N SER A 87 -7.49 11.51 17.94
CA SER A 87 -7.98 10.14 18.08
C SER A 87 -7.35 9.20 17.04
N GLU A 88 -6.49 8.29 17.49
CA GLU A 88 -5.86 7.27 16.64
C GLU A 88 -6.88 6.18 16.26
N ASN A 89 -6.88 5.78 14.98
CA ASN A 89 -7.61 4.58 14.56
C ASN A 89 -6.77 3.30 14.73
N LEU A 90 -7.42 2.13 14.74
CA LEU A 90 -6.77 0.84 14.98
C LEU A 90 -5.57 0.58 14.05
N GLY A 91 -5.61 1.07 12.80
CA GLY A 91 -4.54 0.89 11.82
C GLY A 91 -3.32 1.75 12.14
N GLN A 92 -3.54 3.00 12.60
CA GLN A 92 -2.46 3.87 13.11
C GLN A 92 -1.79 3.23 14.33
N VAL A 93 -2.58 2.70 15.27
CA VAL A 93 -2.05 2.07 16.48
C VAL A 93 -1.23 0.81 16.18
N VAL A 94 -1.71 -0.04 15.26
CA VAL A 94 -1.03 -1.28 14.84
C VAL A 94 0.23 -0.99 14.01
N PHE A 95 0.26 0.11 13.25
CA PHE A 95 1.48 0.54 12.58
C PHE A 95 2.43 1.31 13.49
N GLY A 96 2.01 1.64 14.70
CA GLY A 96 2.79 2.38 15.69
C GLY A 96 2.95 3.86 15.37
N GLU A 97 2.03 4.47 14.60
CA GLU A 97 1.92 5.93 14.58
C GLU A 97 1.59 6.40 16.00
N ARG A 98 2.23 7.48 16.43
CA ARG A 98 2.01 8.12 17.74
C ARG A 98 2.04 9.62 17.51
N ILE A 99 0.86 10.23 17.46
CA ILE A 99 0.74 11.65 17.11
C ILE A 99 0.53 12.47 18.37
N THR A 100 1.53 13.29 18.73
CA THR A 100 1.48 14.17 19.90
C THR A 100 1.51 15.65 19.49
N SER A 101 0.94 16.49 20.35
CA SER A 101 0.94 17.95 20.21
C SER A 101 2.35 18.51 20.39
N SER A 102 2.83 19.29 19.42
CA SER A 102 4.13 19.95 19.51
C SER A 102 4.05 21.28 20.29
N PRO A 103 5.17 21.82 20.80
CA PRO A 103 5.21 23.17 21.36
C PRO A 103 5.22 24.30 20.30
N TYR A 104 5.19 23.99 19.00
CA TYR A 104 5.29 24.97 17.92
C TYR A 104 3.89 25.48 17.54
N ASN A 105 3.50 26.61 18.12
CA ASN A 105 2.19 27.23 17.87
C ASN A 105 2.31 28.35 16.83
N PHE A 106 1.42 28.37 15.83
CA PHE A 106 1.37 29.40 14.79
C PHE A 106 0.01 30.11 14.79
N THR A 107 0.04 31.43 14.57
CA THR A 107 -1.15 32.24 14.29
C THR A 107 -1.15 32.62 12.82
N PHE A 108 -2.23 32.31 12.10
CA PHE A 108 -2.33 32.55 10.67
C PHE A 108 -2.14 34.04 10.32
N GLY A 109 -1.30 34.30 9.31
CA GLY A 109 -0.99 35.65 8.84
C GLY A 109 0.05 36.41 9.69
N LYS A 110 0.55 35.83 10.79
CA LYS A 110 1.62 36.44 11.60
C LYS A 110 2.97 35.77 11.32
N ASN A 111 3.80 36.41 10.50
CA ASN A 111 5.19 35.99 10.32
C ASN A 111 5.98 36.21 11.63
N ASN A 112 6.65 35.16 12.11
CA ASN A 112 7.53 35.22 13.29
C ASN A 112 8.93 34.79 12.85
N THR A 113 9.95 35.55 13.23
CA THR A 113 11.36 35.21 12.96
C THR A 113 12.08 34.89 14.26
N CYS A 114 12.82 33.78 14.30
CA CYS A 114 13.60 33.34 15.48
C CYS A 114 12.82 33.25 16.81
N LYS A 115 11.57 32.77 16.78
CA LYS A 115 10.86 32.56 18.04
C LYS A 115 11.46 31.36 18.79
N LYS A 116 11.97 31.59 19.99
CA LYS A 116 12.45 30.55 20.91
C LYS A 116 11.32 29.60 21.32
N VAL A 117 11.64 28.31 21.40
CA VAL A 117 10.76 27.25 21.91
C VAL A 117 11.18 26.84 23.32
N CYS A 118 12.38 26.28 23.46
CA CYS A 118 12.98 25.93 24.75
C CYS A 118 14.52 25.92 24.66
N THR A 119 15.18 25.87 25.81
CA THR A 119 16.62 25.57 25.91
C THR A 119 16.79 24.32 26.75
N LYS A 120 17.57 23.35 26.24
CA LYS A 120 17.96 22.13 26.95
C LYS A 120 19.39 22.30 27.43
N SER A 121 19.60 22.20 28.74
CA SER A 121 20.89 22.40 29.40
C SER A 121 21.43 21.06 29.88
N TYR A 122 22.61 20.68 29.38
CA TYR A 122 23.34 19.47 29.77
C TYR A 122 24.54 19.91 30.60
N LYS A 123 24.44 19.81 31.93
CA LYS A 123 25.50 20.25 32.85
C LYS A 123 26.43 19.09 33.21
N ALA A 124 27.72 19.37 33.23
CA ALA A 124 28.77 18.45 33.67
C ALA A 124 29.00 18.47 35.19
N GLY A 125 28.47 19.47 35.89
CA GLY A 125 28.37 19.55 37.35
C GLY A 125 26.96 19.27 37.87
N GLY A 126 26.87 18.57 38.99
CA GLY A 126 25.63 18.08 39.61
C GLY A 126 25.89 16.81 40.42
N GLU A 127 24.85 16.16 40.93
CA GLU A 127 24.98 14.83 41.53
C GLU A 127 25.35 13.78 40.46
N GLU A 128 26.06 12.72 40.87
CA GLU A 128 26.64 11.75 39.94
C GLU A 128 25.58 10.98 39.13
N ALA A 129 24.37 10.80 39.69
CA ALA A 129 23.22 10.22 39.02
C ALA A 129 22.64 11.13 37.91
N GLU A 130 22.39 12.41 38.20
CA GLU A 130 21.87 13.37 37.21
C GLU A 130 22.84 13.55 36.03
N LYS A 131 24.14 13.58 36.34
CA LYS A 131 25.22 13.64 35.35
C LYS A 131 25.21 12.41 34.43
N ALA A 132 25.00 11.21 34.98
CA ALA A 132 24.90 9.99 34.19
C ALA A 132 23.66 10.01 33.27
N GLU A 133 22.52 10.50 33.75
CA GLU A 133 21.28 10.61 32.97
C GLU A 133 21.40 11.63 31.83
N MET A 134 21.87 12.85 32.11
CA MET A 134 22.09 13.89 31.08
C MET A 134 23.08 13.42 30.02
N LYS A 135 24.17 12.75 30.42
CA LYS A 135 25.15 12.15 29.51
C LYS A 135 24.54 11.03 28.66
N HIS A 136 23.64 10.22 29.22
CA HIS A 136 22.91 9.21 28.47
C HIS A 136 21.97 9.85 27.43
N LYS A 137 21.19 10.87 27.79
CA LYS A 137 20.29 11.62 26.88
C LYS A 137 21.07 12.24 25.71
N LEU A 138 22.18 12.93 25.98
CA LEU A 138 23.02 13.52 24.95
C LEU A 138 23.66 12.46 24.03
N ASN A 139 24.15 11.35 24.59
CA ASN A 139 24.70 10.24 23.80
C ASN A 139 23.61 9.57 22.92
N PHE A 140 22.38 9.45 23.42
CA PHE A 140 21.24 8.95 22.65
C PHE A 140 20.88 9.89 21.49
N LEU A 141 20.89 11.21 21.71
CA LEU A 141 20.72 12.21 20.65
C LEU A 141 21.81 12.09 19.56
N LEU A 142 23.09 12.01 19.95
CA LEU A 142 24.19 11.85 18.99
C LEU A 142 24.10 10.53 18.21
N ARG A 143 23.65 9.45 18.86
CA ARG A 143 23.37 8.17 18.20
C ARG A 143 22.19 8.28 17.22
N GLY A 144 21.15 9.03 17.57
CA GLY A 144 20.02 9.33 16.68
C GLY A 144 20.45 10.08 15.42
N ILE A 145 21.34 11.06 15.56
CA ILE A 145 21.95 11.78 14.43
C ILE A 145 22.83 10.84 13.59
N GLN A 146 23.65 9.99 14.23
CA GLN A 146 24.51 9.04 13.52
C GLN A 146 23.71 8.03 12.69
N LEU A 147 22.55 7.59 13.18
CA LEU A 147 21.64 6.65 12.49
C LEU A 147 20.62 7.35 11.57
N ASN A 148 20.82 8.64 11.27
CA ASN A 148 19.98 9.43 10.36
C ASN A 148 18.46 9.33 10.70
N TYR A 149 18.11 9.45 11.98
CA TYR A 149 16.70 9.48 12.40
C TYR A 149 16.02 10.76 11.92
N GLN A 150 14.77 10.64 11.46
CA GLN A 150 13.99 11.71 10.86
C GLN A 150 12.74 12.07 11.68
N HIS A 151 12.49 13.36 11.79
CA HIS A 151 11.27 13.95 12.29
C HIS A 151 10.17 13.94 11.22
N HIS A 152 8.98 13.46 11.61
CA HIS A 152 7.78 13.52 10.79
C HIS A 152 6.77 14.50 11.40
N TRP A 153 6.66 15.69 10.80
CA TRP A 153 5.85 16.81 11.29
C TRP A 153 4.57 16.99 10.47
N ILE A 154 3.51 17.48 11.12
CA ILE A 154 2.15 17.43 10.57
C ILE A 154 1.43 18.77 10.83
N ILE A 155 0.86 19.35 9.77
CA ILE A 155 0.02 20.56 9.81
C ILE A 155 -1.23 20.30 8.96
N ASP A 156 -2.43 20.52 9.52
CA ASP A 156 -3.72 20.30 8.83
C ASP A 156 -3.83 18.92 8.11
N ASN A 157 -3.40 17.86 8.81
CA ASN A 157 -3.28 16.49 8.32
C ASN A 157 -2.32 16.29 7.11
N MET A 158 -1.62 17.32 6.64
CA MET A 158 -0.53 17.21 5.66
C MET A 158 0.82 17.00 6.37
N PRO A 159 1.76 16.24 5.78
CA PRO A 159 3.15 16.20 6.24
C PRO A 159 3.89 17.48 5.85
N VAL A 160 4.76 17.96 6.74
CA VAL A 160 5.65 19.09 6.47
C VAL A 160 6.86 18.57 5.70
N SER A 161 7.04 19.01 4.46
CA SER A 161 8.06 18.46 3.57
C SER A 161 9.37 19.26 3.61
N TRP A 162 10.50 18.58 3.74
CA TRP A 162 11.82 19.15 3.50
C TRP A 162 12.22 18.93 2.04
N CYS A 163 12.55 20.00 1.33
CA CYS A 163 12.92 19.91 -0.09
C CYS A 163 14.27 20.56 -0.38
N TYR A 164 15.17 19.82 -1.03
CA TYR A 164 16.52 20.24 -1.39
C TYR A 164 16.82 19.92 -2.86
N GLU A 165 17.82 20.58 -3.44
CA GLU A 165 18.26 20.35 -4.81
C GLU A 165 19.38 19.31 -4.83
N VAL A 166 19.23 18.27 -5.66
CA VAL A 166 20.17 17.13 -5.72
C VAL A 166 21.10 17.25 -6.93
N LEU A 167 20.55 17.74 -8.04
CA LEU A 167 21.24 18.03 -9.29
C LEU A 167 20.64 19.33 -9.84
N ILE A 168 21.40 20.05 -10.67
CA ILE A 168 20.99 21.34 -11.24
C ILE A 168 19.61 21.20 -11.91
N GLY A 169 18.60 21.88 -11.36
CA GLY A 169 17.21 21.86 -11.86
C GLY A 169 16.33 20.70 -11.36
N SER A 170 16.81 19.79 -10.51
CA SER A 170 16.03 18.69 -9.93
C SER A 170 15.91 18.81 -8.41
N ARG A 171 14.72 19.24 -7.95
CA ARG A 171 14.36 19.38 -6.53
C ARG A 171 13.70 18.11 -6.01
N TYR A 172 14.28 17.51 -4.98
CA TYR A 172 13.69 16.37 -4.25
C TYR A 172 12.97 16.88 -3.00
N CYS A 173 11.86 16.23 -2.62
CA CYS A 173 11.07 16.55 -1.44
C CYS A 173 10.82 15.30 -0.61
N SER A 174 11.28 15.29 0.64
CA SER A 174 11.00 14.25 1.63
C SER A 174 9.85 14.70 2.56
N PRO A 175 8.94 13.80 2.98
CA PRO A 175 7.92 14.10 4.01
C PRO A 175 8.49 14.15 5.43
N GLY A 176 9.77 13.81 5.62
CA GLY A 176 10.51 13.88 6.89
C GLY A 176 11.87 14.56 6.73
N PHE A 177 12.47 14.95 7.85
CA PHE A 177 13.76 15.64 7.90
C PHE A 177 14.62 15.14 9.08
N PRO A 178 15.94 15.01 8.96
CA PRO A 178 16.75 14.42 10.01
C PRO A 178 16.90 15.32 11.24
N ILE A 179 17.14 14.72 12.41
CA ILE A 179 17.46 15.42 13.68
C ILE A 179 18.72 16.31 13.53
N GLY A 180 19.61 15.95 12.62
CA GLY A 180 20.89 16.59 12.39
C GLY A 180 21.69 15.86 11.33
N CYS A 181 22.98 16.14 11.24
CA CYS A 181 23.89 15.41 10.36
C CYS A 181 25.26 15.16 11.01
N TYR A 182 25.97 14.13 10.56
CA TYR A 182 27.29 13.75 11.08
C TYR A 182 28.31 13.70 9.93
N VAL A 183 29.48 14.32 10.14
CA VAL A 183 30.60 14.26 9.20
C VAL A 183 31.57 13.17 9.66
N ASP A 184 31.89 12.23 8.77
CA ASP A 184 32.68 11.07 9.12
C ASP A 184 34.13 11.40 9.50
N LYS A 185 34.87 10.42 10.03
CA LYS A 185 36.27 10.58 10.43
C LYS A 185 37.17 11.07 9.30
N ASP A 186 36.85 10.64 8.08
CA ASP A 186 37.60 10.96 6.86
C ASP A 186 37.20 12.31 6.24
N GLY A 187 36.32 13.09 6.90
CA GLY A 187 35.78 14.36 6.37
C GLY A 187 34.67 14.18 5.33
N ASN A 188 34.28 12.94 5.03
CA ASN A 188 33.21 12.63 4.09
C ASN A 188 31.85 13.10 4.64
N ARG A 189 31.23 14.08 3.95
CA ARG A 189 29.88 14.56 4.23
C ARG A 189 28.87 13.57 3.66
N LYS A 190 27.94 13.08 4.49
CA LYS A 190 26.84 12.18 4.11
C LYS A 190 25.50 12.83 4.39
N ASP A 191 24.46 12.34 3.72
CA ASP A 191 23.07 12.75 3.93
C ASP A 191 22.89 14.29 3.95
N ALA A 192 22.26 14.81 5.00
CA ALA A 192 21.97 16.24 5.14
C ALA A 192 23.22 17.13 5.24
N CYS A 193 24.40 16.60 5.59
CA CYS A 193 25.64 17.40 5.65
C CYS A 193 26.15 17.85 4.27
N VAL A 194 25.61 17.31 3.17
CA VAL A 194 25.99 17.70 1.80
C VAL A 194 25.32 19.03 1.38
N ILE A 195 24.20 19.37 2.00
CA ILE A 195 23.31 20.46 1.55
C ILE A 195 23.86 21.85 1.90
N ASP A 196 24.62 21.95 3.00
CA ASP A 196 25.23 23.21 3.42
C ASP A 196 26.76 23.12 3.49
N ALA A 197 27.43 24.13 2.93
CA ALA A 197 28.87 24.27 2.94
C ALA A 197 29.44 24.38 4.38
N HIS A 198 28.69 24.92 5.34
CA HIS A 198 29.13 25.12 6.73
C HIS A 198 29.37 23.81 7.51
N TYR A 199 28.84 22.67 7.06
CA TYR A 199 28.95 21.37 7.73
C TYR A 199 30.22 20.60 7.30
N GLU A 200 31.40 21.20 7.56
CA GLU A 200 32.69 20.69 7.08
C GLU A 200 33.52 19.91 8.11
N ARG A 201 33.38 20.19 9.40
CA ARG A 201 34.35 19.71 10.41
C ARG A 201 34.21 18.20 10.62
N ALA A 202 35.25 17.44 10.28
CA ALA A 202 35.30 15.98 10.49
C ALA A 202 35.08 15.59 11.96
N GLN A 203 34.42 14.45 12.20
CA GLN A 203 34.04 13.95 13.55
C GLN A 203 33.11 14.86 14.35
N HIS A 204 32.44 15.85 13.72
CA HIS A 204 31.44 16.68 14.38
C HIS A 204 30.01 16.24 14.00
N TYR A 205 29.12 16.41 14.97
CA TYR A 205 27.68 16.25 14.84
C TYR A 205 27.04 17.63 14.80
N TYR A 206 26.16 17.88 13.83
CA TYR A 206 25.43 19.14 13.69
C TYR A 206 23.97 18.89 14.03
N VAL A 207 23.48 19.49 15.12
CA VAL A 207 22.07 19.36 15.55
C VAL A 207 21.22 20.38 14.81
N PHE A 208 20.11 19.97 14.19
CA PHE A 208 19.17 20.90 13.56
C PHE A 208 18.21 21.47 14.60
N ASN A 209 18.60 22.60 15.18
CA ASN A 209 17.91 23.26 16.28
C ASN A 209 17.18 24.56 15.87
N HIS A 210 17.47 25.13 14.69
CA HIS A 210 16.65 26.17 14.09
C HIS A 210 15.88 25.62 12.90
N ILE A 211 14.59 25.96 12.83
CA ILE A 211 13.69 25.40 11.84
C ILE A 211 12.92 26.53 11.14
N ASN A 212 13.16 26.70 9.84
CA ASN A 212 12.47 27.67 8.99
C ASN A 212 11.29 27.00 8.28
N ILE A 213 10.08 27.52 8.49
CA ILE A 213 8.82 26.94 8.01
C ILE A 213 8.14 27.92 7.06
N THR A 214 7.84 27.48 5.85
CA THR A 214 7.10 28.25 4.85
C THR A 214 5.76 27.58 4.57
N ILE A 215 4.67 28.25 4.94
CA ILE A 215 3.30 27.76 4.78
C ILE A 215 2.67 28.42 3.56
N PHE A 216 2.32 27.62 2.57
CA PHE A 216 1.64 28.04 1.35
C PHE A 216 0.13 27.87 1.49
N TYR A 217 -0.63 28.91 1.14
CA TYR A 217 -2.09 28.93 1.27
C TYR A 217 -2.79 29.45 0.02
N GLN A 218 -3.97 28.89 -0.27
CA GLN A 218 -4.89 29.38 -1.28
C GLN A 218 -5.84 30.40 -0.63
N PRO A 219 -5.84 31.69 -1.05
CA PRO A 219 -6.84 32.65 -0.61
C PRO A 219 -8.19 32.38 -1.27
N LEU A 220 -9.28 32.44 -0.50
CA LEU A 220 -10.67 32.40 -0.99
C LEU A 220 -11.29 33.80 -0.95
N ILE A 221 -12.53 33.91 -1.45
CA ILE A 221 -13.22 35.19 -1.64
C ILE A 221 -13.68 35.81 -0.30
N ASP A 222 -14.01 34.99 0.70
CA ASP A 222 -14.59 35.42 1.98
C ASP A 222 -13.55 35.64 3.10
N ASP A 223 -12.34 36.14 2.77
CA ASP A 223 -11.17 36.25 3.68
C ASP A 223 -10.74 34.94 4.39
N THR A 224 -11.34 33.82 4.02
CA THR A 224 -10.94 32.46 4.41
C THR A 224 -9.80 31.95 3.52
N ASN A 225 -8.95 31.09 4.08
CA ASN A 225 -7.75 30.60 3.41
C ASN A 225 -7.61 29.11 3.65
N LEU A 226 -7.19 28.35 2.64
CA LEU A 226 -6.93 26.92 2.76
C LEU A 226 -5.44 26.65 2.71
N LEU A 227 -4.93 25.80 3.62
CA LEU A 227 -3.52 25.41 3.60
C LEU A 227 -3.28 24.36 2.50
N VAL A 228 -2.27 24.61 1.67
CA VAL A 228 -1.99 23.83 0.46
C VAL A 228 -0.65 23.09 0.54
N SER A 229 0.39 23.69 1.12
CA SER A 229 1.62 22.94 1.43
C SER A 229 2.38 23.59 2.57
N ALA A 230 3.12 22.78 3.32
CA ALA A 230 4.06 23.25 4.33
C ALA A 230 5.46 22.76 3.95
N LYS A 231 6.35 23.71 3.66
CA LYS A 231 7.77 23.44 3.38
C LYS A 231 8.63 23.88 4.54
N LEU A 232 9.79 23.25 4.63
CA LEU A 232 10.65 23.27 5.79
C LEU A 232 12.11 23.30 5.33
N GLU A 233 12.92 24.10 6.01
CA GLU A 233 14.38 24.14 5.88
C GLU A 233 14.99 24.03 7.30
N PRO A 234 15.60 22.88 7.65
CA PRO A 234 16.26 22.68 8.94
C PRO A 234 17.69 23.21 8.91
N LEU A 235 18.10 23.88 9.98
CA LEU A 235 19.39 24.57 10.09
C LEU A 235 20.02 24.32 11.47
N SER A 236 21.33 24.10 11.49
CA SER A 236 22.10 24.05 12.74
C SER A 236 22.63 25.44 13.08
N MET A 237 22.27 26.03 14.22
CA MET A 237 22.70 27.37 14.61
C MET A 237 23.13 27.42 16.06
N LYS A 238 24.28 28.04 16.33
CA LYS A 238 24.74 28.33 17.68
C LYS A 238 24.21 29.69 18.14
N HIS A 239 23.12 29.68 18.90
CA HIS A 239 22.51 30.90 19.46
C HIS A 239 23.46 31.62 20.42
N LYS A 240 23.73 32.90 20.18
CA LYS A 240 24.47 33.78 21.11
C LYS A 240 23.55 34.39 22.17
N THR A 241 22.34 34.70 21.77
CA THR A 241 21.24 35.22 22.59
C THR A 241 19.98 34.39 22.30
N PRO A 242 19.08 34.21 23.28
CA PRO A 242 17.95 33.28 23.15
C PRO A 242 16.93 33.66 22.07
N ASP A 243 16.79 34.95 21.74
CA ASP A 243 15.72 35.48 20.88
C ASP A 243 16.22 36.15 19.59
N GLU A 244 17.53 36.14 19.31
CA GLU A 244 18.10 36.70 18.07
C GLU A 244 18.75 35.60 17.21
N CYS A 245 18.23 35.40 16.01
CA CYS A 245 18.90 34.63 14.96
C CYS A 245 19.62 35.63 14.06
N VAL A 246 20.90 35.41 13.80
CA VAL A 246 21.72 36.26 12.93
C VAL A 246 21.38 35.95 11.46
N PHE A 247 20.18 36.30 11.03
CA PHE A 247 19.59 35.77 9.79
C PHE A 247 19.17 36.78 8.73
N LEU A 248 19.46 38.08 8.90
CA LEU A 248 19.01 39.09 7.95
C LEU A 248 20.00 39.50 6.84
N ASN A 249 21.30 39.17 6.91
CA ASN A 249 22.26 39.70 5.91
C ASN A 249 23.63 38.98 5.75
N SER A 250 23.82 37.72 6.18
CA SER A 250 25.17 37.11 6.13
C SER A 250 25.23 35.60 5.89
N LEU A 251 26.06 35.21 4.93
CA LEU A 251 26.62 33.86 4.71
C LEU A 251 27.57 33.40 5.86
N ASN A 252 27.42 33.94 7.07
CA ASN A 252 28.35 33.80 8.20
C ASN A 252 27.57 33.53 9.49
N TYR A 253 26.89 32.39 9.58
CA TYR A 253 26.37 31.88 10.86
C TYR A 253 27.25 30.74 11.37
N GLU A 254 27.45 30.65 12.69
CA GLU A 254 28.21 29.53 13.28
C GLU A 254 27.26 28.35 13.54
N PRO A 255 27.47 27.17 12.95
CA PRO A 255 26.61 26.02 13.18
C PRO A 255 26.83 25.38 14.56
N MET A 256 25.81 24.72 15.09
CA MET A 256 25.87 24.06 16.41
C MET A 256 26.58 22.70 16.30
N SER A 257 27.91 22.74 16.22
CA SER A 257 28.77 21.56 16.10
C SER A 257 29.10 20.96 17.48
N LEU A 258 28.83 19.67 17.66
CA LEU A 258 29.13 18.88 18.86
C LEU A 258 30.17 17.79 18.55
N GLN A 259 30.99 17.43 19.53
CA GLN A 259 31.88 16.27 19.51
C GLN A 259 31.56 15.30 20.67
N LYS A 260 32.07 14.07 20.58
CA LYS A 260 32.03 13.13 21.72
C LYS A 260 32.84 13.59 22.94
N SER A 261 33.76 14.54 22.76
CA SER A 261 34.51 15.18 23.83
C SER A 261 33.66 16.17 24.65
N ASP A 262 32.56 16.66 24.09
CA ASP A 262 31.66 17.64 24.74
C ASP A 262 30.69 16.99 25.74
N LEU A 263 30.58 15.65 25.79
CA LEU A 263 29.80 14.92 26.81
C LEU A 263 30.27 15.15 28.26
N ASN A 264 31.40 15.83 28.45
CA ASN A 264 31.96 16.16 29.76
C ASN A 264 32.01 17.69 30.01
N LYS A 265 31.35 18.50 29.17
CA LYS A 265 31.29 19.97 29.29
C LYS A 265 29.84 20.42 29.51
N ASP A 266 29.68 21.63 30.06
CA ASP A 266 28.38 22.29 30.10
C ASP A 266 27.96 22.69 28.66
N LEU A 267 26.76 22.30 28.25
CA LEU A 267 26.26 22.49 26.89
C LEU A 267 24.78 22.87 26.90
N ASP A 268 24.45 24.02 26.31
CA ASP A 268 23.07 24.47 26.14
C ASP A 268 22.66 24.40 24.66
N ILE A 269 21.59 23.64 24.36
CA ILE A 269 20.97 23.57 23.03
C ILE A 269 19.66 24.36 23.06
N THR A 270 19.61 25.50 22.37
CA THR A 270 18.38 26.28 22.21
C THR A 270 17.68 25.92 20.91
N TYR A 271 16.39 25.59 20.99
CA TYR A 271 15.53 25.32 19.84
C TYR A 271 14.69 26.57 19.52
N SER A 272 14.63 26.93 18.24
CA SER A 272 13.87 28.11 17.76
C SER A 272 13.31 27.87 16.36
N TYR A 273 12.33 28.69 15.96
CA TYR A 273 11.71 28.57 14.65
C TYR A 273 11.41 29.92 14.00
N SER A 274 11.34 29.91 12.67
CA SER A 274 10.84 31.02 11.85
C SER A 274 9.66 30.52 11.01
N VAL A 275 8.62 31.34 10.84
CA VAL A 275 7.41 31.01 10.07
C VAL A 275 7.08 32.14 9.12
N HIS A 276 6.90 31.78 7.85
CA HIS A 276 6.52 32.66 6.77
C HIS A 276 5.27 32.12 6.05
N PHE A 277 4.27 32.98 5.86
CA PHE A 277 3.07 32.67 5.08
C PHE A 277 3.20 33.23 3.65
N ILE A 278 2.99 32.38 2.63
CA ILE A 278 3.07 32.77 1.21
C ILE A 278 1.77 32.40 0.48
N PRO A 279 1.09 33.35 -0.20
CA PRO A 279 -0.09 33.04 -0.99
C PRO A 279 0.27 32.30 -2.29
N SER A 280 -0.42 31.19 -2.57
CA SER A 280 -0.24 30.35 -3.75
C SER A 280 -1.57 30.16 -4.51
N PRO A 281 -2.05 31.16 -5.28
CA PRO A 281 -3.38 31.13 -5.91
C PRO A 281 -3.51 30.10 -7.04
N ASN A 282 -2.39 29.61 -7.59
CA ASN A 282 -2.37 28.68 -8.73
C ASN A 282 -2.51 27.20 -8.34
N VAL A 283 -2.47 26.87 -7.03
CA VAL A 283 -2.57 25.49 -6.54
C VAL A 283 -3.86 25.35 -5.75
N TYR A 284 -4.73 24.45 -6.19
CA TYR A 284 -6.00 24.20 -5.53
C TYR A 284 -5.80 23.29 -4.31
N TRP A 285 -6.62 23.47 -3.27
CA TRP A 285 -6.61 22.57 -2.10
C TRP A 285 -6.80 21.09 -2.45
N ALA A 286 -7.55 20.76 -3.51
CA ALA A 286 -7.74 19.38 -3.96
C ALA A 286 -6.44 18.72 -4.46
N SER A 287 -5.55 19.48 -5.10
CA SER A 287 -4.24 19.02 -5.62
C SER A 287 -3.10 19.15 -4.58
N ARG A 288 -3.44 19.34 -3.29
CA ARG A 288 -2.45 19.64 -2.24
C ARG A 288 -1.42 18.54 -1.97
N TRP A 289 -1.65 17.33 -2.45
CA TRP A 289 -0.74 16.18 -2.28
C TRP A 289 0.23 15.99 -3.46
N ASP A 290 -0.05 16.61 -4.61
CA ASP A 290 0.63 16.30 -5.88
C ASP A 290 2.13 16.63 -5.83
N TYR A 291 2.55 17.66 -5.09
CA TYR A 291 3.95 18.04 -4.95
C TYR A 291 4.84 16.98 -4.26
N ILE A 292 4.25 16.05 -3.49
CA ILE A 292 4.95 14.91 -2.88
C ILE A 292 5.01 13.74 -3.87
N LEU A 293 3.98 13.61 -4.71
CA LEU A 293 3.87 12.56 -5.73
C LEU A 293 4.83 12.81 -6.90
N ASP A 294 4.97 14.07 -7.34
CA ASP A 294 5.83 14.47 -8.46
C ASP A 294 7.32 14.26 -8.17
N SER A 295 7.74 14.28 -6.89
CA SER A 295 9.13 14.03 -6.47
C SER A 295 9.60 12.56 -6.56
N MET A 296 8.82 11.66 -7.20
CA MET A 296 9.11 10.22 -7.30
C MET A 296 9.67 9.83 -8.69
N PRO A 297 11.01 9.67 -8.87
CA PRO A 297 11.66 9.66 -10.20
C PRO A 297 11.59 8.33 -10.99
N HIS A 298 10.63 7.42 -10.71
CA HIS A 298 10.71 6.02 -11.13
C HIS A 298 9.48 5.44 -11.87
N THR A 299 8.51 6.26 -12.26
CA THR A 299 7.31 5.83 -13.00
C THR A 299 7.63 5.07 -14.30
N ASN A 300 8.64 5.52 -15.04
CA ASN A 300 9.10 4.89 -16.29
C ASN A 300 9.58 3.44 -16.10
N ILE A 301 10.23 3.14 -14.97
CA ILE A 301 10.76 1.80 -14.67
C ILE A 301 9.60 0.82 -14.38
N GLN A 302 8.53 1.30 -13.72
CA GLN A 302 7.33 0.49 -13.45
C GLN A 302 6.60 0.14 -14.76
N TRP A 303 6.45 1.09 -15.69
CA TRP A 303 5.88 0.80 -17.02
C TRP A 303 6.69 -0.22 -17.81
N PHE A 304 8.02 -0.12 -17.80
CA PHE A 304 8.91 -1.10 -18.44
C PHE A 304 8.76 -2.51 -17.82
N SER A 305 8.64 -2.59 -16.49
CA SER A 305 8.35 -3.86 -15.80
C SER A 305 7.04 -4.48 -16.28
N ILE A 306 5.96 -3.70 -16.38
CA ILE A 306 4.64 -4.21 -16.77
C ILE A 306 4.69 -4.73 -18.21
N LEU A 307 5.33 -4.01 -19.14
CA LEU A 307 5.49 -4.45 -20.52
C LEU A 307 6.23 -5.79 -20.62
N ASN A 308 7.33 -5.97 -19.89
CA ASN A 308 8.08 -7.23 -19.87
C ASN A 308 7.23 -8.39 -19.30
N SER A 309 6.46 -8.14 -18.23
CA SER A 309 5.56 -9.15 -17.65
C SER A 309 4.41 -9.53 -18.58
N LEU A 310 3.90 -8.60 -19.39
CA LEU A 310 2.89 -8.90 -20.42
C LEU A 310 3.45 -9.80 -21.53
N VAL A 311 4.72 -9.64 -21.94
CA VAL A 311 5.37 -10.56 -22.90
C VAL A 311 5.42 -11.99 -22.35
N VAL A 312 5.71 -12.17 -21.06
CA VAL A 312 5.71 -13.50 -20.43
C VAL A 312 4.32 -14.13 -20.39
N ILE A 313 3.27 -13.34 -20.12
CA ILE A 313 1.87 -13.81 -20.20
C ILE A 313 1.51 -14.22 -21.63
N LEU A 314 1.86 -13.43 -22.65
CA LEU A 314 1.58 -13.77 -24.04
C LEU A 314 2.27 -15.07 -24.47
N PHE A 315 3.48 -15.33 -23.98
CA PHE A 315 4.17 -16.59 -24.18
C PHE A 315 3.48 -17.77 -23.47
N LEU A 316 3.12 -17.62 -22.19
CA LEU A 316 2.48 -18.68 -21.40
C LEU A 316 1.08 -19.02 -21.88
N SER A 317 0.24 -18.02 -22.12
CA SER A 317 -1.06 -18.18 -22.77
C SER A 317 -0.90 -18.85 -24.14
N GLY A 318 0.06 -18.42 -24.98
CA GLY A 318 0.39 -19.07 -26.25
C GLY A 318 0.73 -20.57 -26.11
N MET A 319 1.53 -20.95 -25.12
CA MET A 319 1.81 -22.37 -24.81
C MET A 319 0.55 -23.11 -24.36
N LEU A 320 -0.28 -22.51 -23.50
CA LEU A 320 -1.54 -23.09 -23.02
C LEU A 320 -2.55 -23.25 -24.17
N LEU A 321 -2.62 -22.31 -25.11
CA LEU A 321 -3.43 -22.42 -26.32
C LEU A 321 -3.03 -23.61 -27.19
N ILE A 322 -1.73 -23.82 -27.40
CA ILE A 322 -1.22 -24.98 -28.13
C ILE A 322 -1.55 -26.28 -27.38
N LEU A 323 -1.44 -26.27 -26.05
CA LEU A 323 -1.78 -27.40 -25.18
C LEU A 323 -3.26 -27.80 -25.32
N LEU A 324 -4.16 -26.83 -25.18
CA LEU A 324 -5.61 -27.02 -25.26
C LEU A 324 -6.05 -27.41 -26.67
N ARG A 325 -5.46 -26.81 -27.73
CA ARG A 325 -5.71 -27.23 -29.13
C ARG A 325 -5.28 -28.67 -29.40
N LYS A 326 -4.12 -29.11 -28.87
CA LYS A 326 -3.69 -30.52 -28.96
C LYS A 326 -4.67 -31.42 -28.22
N LEU A 327 -5.00 -31.10 -26.96
CA LEU A 327 -5.97 -31.87 -26.17
C LEU A 327 -7.33 -31.98 -26.87
N TYR A 328 -7.86 -30.88 -27.41
CA TYR A 328 -9.11 -30.88 -28.17
C TYR A 328 -9.05 -31.76 -29.42
N LYS A 329 -7.98 -31.65 -30.22
CA LYS A 329 -7.77 -32.50 -31.41
C LYS A 329 -7.56 -33.98 -31.06
N ASP A 330 -7.05 -34.27 -29.88
CA ASP A 330 -6.92 -35.64 -29.38
C ASP A 330 -8.28 -36.18 -28.92
N ILE A 331 -9.09 -35.37 -28.22
CA ILE A 331 -10.48 -35.72 -27.84
C ILE A 331 -11.37 -35.90 -29.08
N SER A 332 -11.29 -35.00 -30.07
CA SER A 332 -12.14 -35.10 -31.28
C SER A 332 -11.83 -36.34 -32.11
N ARG A 333 -10.57 -36.80 -32.14
CA ARG A 333 -10.18 -38.06 -32.78
C ARG A 333 -10.71 -39.30 -32.05
N TYR A 334 -10.82 -39.23 -30.71
CA TYR A 334 -11.41 -40.32 -29.92
C TYR A 334 -12.89 -40.53 -30.25
N ASN A 335 -13.65 -39.45 -30.45
CA ASN A 335 -15.07 -39.54 -30.85
C ASN A 335 -15.30 -40.19 -32.24
N GLN A 336 -14.24 -40.45 -33.02
CA GLN A 336 -14.31 -40.97 -34.39
C GLN A 336 -13.79 -42.42 -34.53
N GLN A 337 -13.34 -43.06 -33.44
CA GLN A 337 -12.81 -44.43 -33.46
C GLN A 337 -13.46 -45.29 -32.37
N ASP A 338 -13.98 -46.46 -32.77
CA ASP A 338 -14.68 -47.38 -31.88
C ASP A 338 -13.86 -47.81 -30.66
N LEU A 339 -14.58 -48.01 -29.55
CA LEU A 339 -14.03 -48.12 -28.19
C LEU A 339 -12.97 -49.23 -28.00
N GLU A 340 -13.05 -50.30 -28.78
CA GLU A 340 -12.28 -51.54 -28.57
C GLU A 340 -10.77 -51.42 -28.85
N LYS A 341 -10.33 -50.40 -29.62
CA LYS A 341 -8.89 -50.19 -29.90
C LYS A 341 -8.20 -49.17 -28.98
N ALA A 342 -8.94 -48.53 -28.09
CA ALA A 342 -8.42 -47.42 -27.27
C ALA A 342 -7.70 -47.86 -25.97
N GLN A 343 -7.61 -49.15 -25.69
CA GLN A 343 -7.23 -49.66 -24.36
C GLN A 343 -5.71 -49.70 -24.11
N GLU A 344 -4.87 -49.43 -25.11
CA GLU A 344 -3.40 -49.48 -25.03
C GLU A 344 -2.69 -48.10 -25.00
N GLU A 345 -3.40 -46.97 -25.14
CA GLU A 345 -2.74 -45.65 -25.22
C GLU A 345 -2.34 -45.06 -23.85
N SER A 346 -1.03 -45.06 -23.58
CA SER A 346 -0.41 -44.42 -22.40
C SER A 346 -0.74 -42.92 -22.24
N GLY A 347 -0.81 -42.44 -20.99
CA GLY A 347 -0.89 -41.02 -20.64
C GLY A 347 -2.12 -40.60 -19.82
N TRP A 348 -2.57 -39.35 -19.99
CA TRP A 348 -3.56 -38.72 -19.10
C TRP A 348 -4.92 -39.43 -19.09
N ARG A 349 -5.32 -40.03 -20.22
CA ARG A 349 -6.59 -40.75 -20.39
C ARG A 349 -6.73 -41.93 -19.43
N VAL A 350 -5.68 -42.72 -19.23
CA VAL A 350 -5.73 -43.97 -18.46
C VAL A 350 -5.81 -43.75 -16.94
N VAL A 351 -5.70 -42.49 -16.50
CA VAL A 351 -5.77 -42.10 -15.08
C VAL A 351 -7.16 -41.63 -14.66
N HIS A 352 -8.15 -41.59 -15.57
CA HIS A 352 -9.49 -41.02 -15.30
C HIS A 352 -10.19 -41.60 -14.05
N GLY A 353 -9.96 -42.87 -13.73
CA GLY A 353 -10.51 -43.53 -12.53
C GLY A 353 -9.76 -43.27 -11.21
N ASP A 354 -8.61 -42.59 -11.20
CA ASP A 354 -7.84 -42.30 -9.97
C ASP A 354 -7.64 -40.80 -9.70
N VAL A 355 -7.92 -39.93 -10.68
CA VAL A 355 -7.66 -38.48 -10.63
C VAL A 355 -8.38 -37.76 -9.48
N PHE A 356 -9.58 -38.20 -9.10
CA PHE A 356 -10.37 -37.58 -8.03
C PHE A 356 -10.18 -38.24 -6.65
N ARG A 357 -9.27 -39.20 -6.51
CA ARG A 357 -8.97 -39.87 -5.23
C ARG A 357 -8.52 -38.83 -4.18
N PRO A 358 -9.03 -38.87 -2.94
CA PRO A 358 -8.69 -37.88 -1.91
C PRO A 358 -7.19 -37.88 -1.60
N PRO A 359 -6.56 -36.70 -1.42
CA PRO A 359 -5.14 -36.61 -1.16
C PRO A 359 -4.76 -37.03 0.26
N LYS A 360 -3.55 -37.62 0.40
CA LYS A 360 -2.92 -37.83 1.71
C LYS A 360 -2.82 -36.49 2.45
N GLY A 361 -3.31 -36.42 3.69
CA GLY A 361 -3.31 -35.18 4.46
C GLY A 361 -4.32 -34.12 4.00
N GLY A 362 -5.41 -34.51 3.33
CA GLY A 362 -6.42 -33.58 2.79
C GLY A 362 -6.99 -32.55 3.75
N MET A 363 -6.94 -32.79 5.07
CA MET A 363 -7.32 -31.79 6.10
C MET A 363 -6.42 -30.55 6.11
N LEU A 364 -5.09 -30.73 5.96
CA LEU A 364 -4.17 -29.59 5.94
C LEU A 364 -4.34 -28.78 4.64
N LEU A 365 -4.58 -29.47 3.53
CA LEU A 365 -4.87 -28.85 2.24
C LEU A 365 -6.18 -28.03 2.29
N SER A 366 -7.27 -28.58 2.85
CA SER A 366 -8.53 -27.83 2.99
C SER A 366 -8.38 -26.58 3.87
N ILE A 367 -7.62 -26.67 4.97
CA ILE A 367 -7.29 -25.51 5.81
C ILE A 367 -6.57 -24.42 5.00
N PHE A 368 -5.45 -24.77 4.32
CA PHE A 368 -4.65 -23.81 3.56
C PHE A 368 -5.45 -23.14 2.44
N LEU A 369 -6.28 -23.90 1.72
CA LEU A 369 -7.14 -23.39 0.65
C LEU A 369 -8.26 -22.47 1.17
N GLY A 370 -8.81 -22.77 2.36
CA GLY A 370 -9.76 -21.87 3.03
C GLY A 370 -9.11 -20.53 3.39
N THR A 371 -7.98 -20.58 4.10
CA THR A 371 -7.25 -19.36 4.50
C THR A 371 -6.73 -18.58 3.30
N GLY A 372 -6.27 -19.26 2.25
CA GLY A 372 -5.82 -18.62 1.02
C GLY A 372 -6.96 -17.95 0.25
N ALA A 373 -8.15 -18.55 0.17
CA ALA A 373 -9.33 -17.94 -0.47
C ALA A 373 -9.77 -16.65 0.26
N GLN A 374 -9.71 -16.65 1.60
CA GLN A 374 -9.94 -15.44 2.41
C GLN A 374 -8.89 -14.36 2.11
N ILE A 375 -7.59 -14.71 2.07
CA ILE A 375 -6.52 -13.76 1.72
C ILE A 375 -6.74 -13.18 0.32
N ILE A 376 -6.98 -14.02 -0.69
CA ILE A 376 -7.20 -13.60 -2.09
C ILE A 376 -8.33 -12.56 -2.17
N ILE A 377 -9.51 -12.86 -1.60
CA ILE A 377 -10.66 -11.96 -1.69
C ILE A 377 -10.43 -10.69 -0.86
N THR A 378 -9.76 -10.78 0.30
CA THR A 378 -9.39 -9.59 1.09
C THR A 378 -8.46 -8.67 0.29
N SER A 379 -7.43 -9.24 -0.35
CA SER A 379 -6.48 -8.48 -1.17
C SER A 379 -7.15 -7.81 -2.37
N PHE A 380 -7.96 -8.54 -3.14
CA PHE A 380 -8.66 -7.95 -4.31
C PHE A 380 -9.70 -6.90 -3.92
N LEU A 381 -10.44 -7.10 -2.82
CA LEU A 381 -11.40 -6.12 -2.34
C LEU A 381 -10.70 -4.84 -1.83
N THR A 382 -9.60 -4.99 -1.07
CA THR A 382 -8.80 -3.85 -0.59
C THR A 382 -8.19 -3.08 -1.76
N LEU A 383 -7.58 -3.78 -2.73
CA LEU A 383 -7.01 -3.18 -3.93
C LEU A 383 -8.09 -2.45 -4.74
N GLY A 384 -9.28 -3.05 -4.92
CA GLY A 384 -10.41 -2.40 -5.58
C GLY A 384 -10.82 -1.09 -4.92
N LEU A 385 -10.97 -1.08 -3.58
CA LEU A 385 -11.30 0.12 -2.81
C LEU A 385 -10.19 1.20 -2.86
N ALA A 386 -8.92 0.79 -2.86
CA ALA A 386 -7.79 1.70 -3.03
C ALA A 386 -7.74 2.30 -4.45
N CYS A 387 -8.01 1.49 -5.48
CA CYS A 387 -8.08 1.92 -6.87
C CYS A 387 -9.23 2.89 -7.16
N LEU A 388 -10.34 2.80 -6.42
CA LEU A 388 -11.44 3.76 -6.45
C LEU A 388 -11.12 5.08 -5.70
N GLY A 389 -9.93 5.22 -5.10
CA GLY A 389 -9.53 6.40 -4.33
C GLY A 389 -10.16 6.49 -2.92
N LEU A 390 -11.02 5.53 -2.54
CA LEU A 390 -11.72 5.51 -1.25
C LEU A 390 -10.76 5.28 -0.06
N LEU A 391 -9.62 4.64 -0.31
CA LEU A 391 -8.55 4.42 0.66
C LEU A 391 -7.30 5.28 0.33
N SER A 392 -7.52 6.56 0.03
CA SER A 392 -6.43 7.52 -0.16
C SER A 392 -5.55 7.60 1.09
N PRO A 393 -4.20 7.57 0.99
CA PRO A 393 -3.31 7.68 2.15
C PRO A 393 -3.41 9.02 2.90
N ALA A 394 -4.13 10.01 2.35
CA ALA A 394 -4.54 11.21 3.08
C ALA A 394 -5.38 10.89 4.33
N ASN A 395 -6.06 9.74 4.37
CA ASN A 395 -6.71 9.21 5.57
C ASN A 395 -5.80 8.14 6.21
N ARG A 396 -5.05 8.53 7.24
CA ARG A 396 -3.97 7.74 7.86
C ARG A 396 -4.49 6.49 8.53
N GLY A 397 -3.75 5.38 8.43
CA GLY A 397 -4.17 4.07 8.96
C GLY A 397 -5.44 3.46 8.34
N SER A 398 -6.23 4.20 7.53
CA SER A 398 -7.51 3.74 6.98
C SER A 398 -7.38 2.50 6.09
N LEU A 399 -6.34 2.44 5.27
CA LEU A 399 -5.99 1.26 4.47
C LEU A 399 -5.84 0.02 5.36
N MET A 400 -5.17 0.16 6.51
CA MET A 400 -4.87 -0.95 7.40
C MET A 400 -6.04 -1.33 8.30
N THR A 401 -6.86 -0.38 8.75
CA THR A 401 -8.15 -0.71 9.39
C THR A 401 -9.06 -1.45 8.42
N CYS A 402 -9.12 -1.03 7.16
CA CYS A 402 -9.89 -1.68 6.12
C CYS A 402 -9.42 -3.13 5.89
N VAL A 403 -8.11 -3.36 5.71
CA VAL A 403 -7.54 -4.71 5.58
C VAL A 403 -7.90 -5.60 6.78
N MET A 404 -7.73 -5.12 8.01
CA MET A 404 -8.03 -5.90 9.23
C MET A 404 -9.52 -6.25 9.34
N VAL A 405 -10.41 -5.26 9.13
CA VAL A 405 -11.86 -5.44 9.22
C VAL A 405 -12.36 -6.36 8.11
N LEU A 406 -11.94 -6.14 6.86
CA LEU A 406 -12.30 -6.99 5.73
C LEU A 406 -11.80 -8.43 5.93
N TYR A 407 -10.55 -8.62 6.37
CA TYR A 407 -10.01 -9.96 6.63
C TYR A 407 -10.89 -10.73 7.63
N VAL A 408 -11.31 -10.08 8.71
CA VAL A 408 -12.13 -10.70 9.77
C VAL A 408 -13.54 -11.00 9.30
N LEU A 409 -14.19 -10.06 8.59
CA LEU A 409 -15.52 -10.28 7.99
C LEU A 409 -15.51 -11.40 6.94
N LEU A 410 -14.41 -11.56 6.21
CA LEU A 410 -14.22 -12.61 5.20
C LEU A 410 -13.85 -13.98 5.80
N GLY A 411 -13.75 -14.11 7.14
CA GLY A 411 -13.53 -15.39 7.82
C GLY A 411 -14.60 -16.46 7.51
N PHE A 412 -15.82 -16.03 7.19
CA PHE A 412 -16.88 -16.90 6.66
C PHE A 412 -16.44 -17.67 5.41
N ILE A 413 -15.68 -17.03 4.51
CA ILE A 413 -15.22 -17.66 3.26
C ILE A 413 -14.21 -18.76 3.56
N ALA A 414 -13.27 -18.53 4.48
CA ALA A 414 -12.30 -19.56 4.88
C ALA A 414 -13.00 -20.81 5.43
N GLY A 415 -13.97 -20.62 6.33
CA GLY A 415 -14.77 -21.72 6.87
C GLY A 415 -15.55 -22.48 5.79
N TYR A 416 -16.19 -21.75 4.87
CA TYR A 416 -16.98 -22.32 3.77
C TYR A 416 -16.12 -23.14 2.80
N VAL A 417 -15.05 -22.55 2.28
CA VAL A 417 -14.14 -23.18 1.31
C VAL A 417 -13.45 -24.40 1.92
N SER A 418 -12.86 -24.23 3.11
CA SER A 418 -12.18 -25.33 3.82
C SER A 418 -13.12 -26.50 4.05
N SER A 419 -14.29 -26.25 4.64
CA SER A 419 -15.21 -27.34 5.02
C SER A 419 -15.85 -28.02 3.82
N ARG A 420 -16.09 -27.28 2.73
CA ARG A 420 -16.63 -27.86 1.48
C ARG A 420 -15.61 -28.77 0.79
N ILE A 421 -14.35 -28.36 0.73
CA ILE A 421 -13.26 -29.18 0.18
C ILE A 421 -12.99 -30.40 1.08
N TYR A 422 -12.95 -30.20 2.41
CA TYR A 422 -12.77 -31.29 3.36
C TYR A 422 -13.88 -32.35 3.28
N LYS A 423 -15.14 -31.92 3.14
CA LYS A 423 -16.29 -32.82 2.95
C LYS A 423 -16.23 -33.56 1.61
N THR A 424 -15.72 -32.91 0.56
CA THR A 424 -15.48 -33.51 -0.76
C THR A 424 -14.40 -34.61 -0.71
N PHE A 425 -13.42 -34.50 0.19
CA PHE A 425 -12.43 -35.56 0.45
C PHE A 425 -12.95 -36.71 1.33
N GLY A 426 -14.24 -36.75 1.69
CA GLY A 426 -14.80 -37.75 2.60
C GLY A 426 -14.46 -37.50 4.08
N GLY A 427 -14.01 -36.29 4.45
CA GLY A 427 -13.58 -35.98 5.80
C GLY A 427 -14.73 -35.98 6.84
N GLU A 428 -14.63 -36.84 7.85
CA GLU A 428 -15.62 -36.95 8.93
C GLU A 428 -15.37 -35.99 10.10
N ARG A 429 -14.09 -35.68 10.40
CA ARG A 429 -13.67 -34.89 11.58
C ARG A 429 -13.86 -33.38 11.38
N TRP A 430 -15.05 -32.98 10.93
CA TRP A 430 -15.37 -31.60 10.54
C TRP A 430 -15.05 -30.59 11.65
N LYS A 431 -15.36 -30.91 12.92
CA LYS A 431 -15.03 -30.05 14.09
C LYS A 431 -13.55 -29.68 14.13
N SER A 432 -12.67 -30.65 13.89
CA SER A 432 -11.21 -30.42 13.86
C SER A 432 -10.79 -29.60 12.65
N ASN A 433 -11.36 -29.84 11.46
CA ASN A 433 -11.08 -29.03 10.28
C ASN A 433 -11.44 -27.55 10.50
N VAL A 434 -12.59 -27.26 11.09
CA VAL A 434 -13.05 -25.90 11.36
C VAL A 434 -12.19 -25.21 12.42
N LEU A 435 -11.92 -25.91 13.54
CA LEU A 435 -11.05 -25.39 14.60
C LEU A 435 -9.65 -25.08 14.06
N SER A 436 -9.03 -26.02 13.34
CA SER A 436 -7.72 -25.80 12.72
C SER A 436 -7.73 -24.73 11.63
N THR A 437 -8.81 -24.55 10.87
CA THR A 437 -8.94 -23.42 9.92
C THR A 437 -8.95 -22.08 10.64
N SER A 438 -9.60 -22.00 11.81
CA SER A 438 -9.68 -20.77 12.60
C SER A 438 -8.39 -20.44 13.37
N PHE A 439 -7.59 -21.46 13.73
CA PHE A 439 -6.45 -21.30 14.64
C PHE A 439 -5.06 -21.51 14.03
N LEU A 440 -4.89 -22.33 13.00
CA LEU A 440 -3.55 -22.74 12.53
C LEU A 440 -2.75 -21.57 11.93
N ILE A 441 -3.25 -20.96 10.85
CA ILE A 441 -2.54 -19.86 10.18
C ILE A 441 -2.57 -18.56 11.01
N PRO A 442 -3.72 -18.11 11.55
CA PRO A 442 -3.75 -16.91 12.39
C PRO A 442 -2.91 -17.06 13.66
N GLY A 443 -2.85 -18.25 14.26
CA GLY A 443 -2.03 -18.52 15.44
C GLY A 443 -0.53 -18.52 15.16
N ILE A 444 -0.08 -19.03 14.01
CA ILE A 444 1.32 -18.92 13.58
C ILE A 444 1.70 -17.45 13.38
N ILE A 445 0.87 -16.67 12.67
CA ILE A 445 1.12 -15.24 12.43
C ILE A 445 1.14 -14.46 13.74
N PHE A 446 0.15 -14.68 14.62
CA PHE A 446 0.09 -14.05 15.94
C PHE A 446 1.29 -14.43 16.82
N GLY A 447 1.73 -15.69 16.78
CA GLY A 447 2.90 -16.16 17.54
C GLY A 447 4.19 -15.46 17.12
N ILE A 448 4.45 -15.35 15.81
CA ILE A 448 5.60 -14.59 15.29
C ILE A 448 5.47 -13.11 15.69
N PHE A 449 4.33 -12.49 15.40
CA PHE A 449 4.05 -11.09 15.70
C PHE A 449 4.20 -10.75 17.20
N PHE A 450 3.75 -11.63 18.10
CA PHE A 450 3.92 -11.47 19.54
C PHE A 450 5.40 -11.47 19.95
N ILE A 451 6.22 -12.39 19.40
CA ILE A 451 7.67 -12.42 19.65
C ILE A 451 8.34 -11.13 19.16
N LEU A 452 7.95 -10.61 17.99
CA LEU A 452 8.46 -9.32 17.49
C LEU A 452 8.04 -8.15 18.40
N ASN A 453 6.80 -8.16 18.91
CA ASN A 453 6.31 -7.14 19.83
C ASN A 453 7.03 -7.18 21.20
N LEU A 454 7.43 -8.35 21.69
CA LEU A 454 8.27 -8.47 22.88
C LEU A 454 9.64 -7.79 22.69
N ILE A 455 10.25 -7.92 21.50
CA ILE A 455 11.52 -7.26 21.17
C ILE A 455 11.31 -5.74 21.07
N LEU A 456 10.20 -5.28 20.47
CA LEU A 456 9.88 -3.85 20.41
C LEU A 456 9.62 -3.24 21.80
N TRP A 457 8.99 -3.96 22.73
CA TRP A 457 8.88 -3.54 24.13
C TRP A 457 10.24 -3.49 24.85
N TYR A 458 11.12 -4.47 24.62
CA TYR A 458 12.45 -4.51 25.21
C TYR A 458 13.33 -3.32 24.76
N GLU A 459 13.27 -2.95 23.48
CA GLU A 459 13.98 -1.78 22.93
C GLU A 459 13.24 -0.44 23.21
N HIS A 460 12.10 -0.44 23.91
CA HIS A 460 11.26 0.73 24.16
C HIS A 460 10.87 1.52 22.88
N SER A 461 10.48 0.80 21.83
CA SER A 461 10.09 1.37 20.53
C SER A 461 8.66 1.91 20.50
N SER A 462 8.41 2.97 19.74
CA SER A 462 7.06 3.48 19.46
C SER A 462 6.22 2.55 18.58
N ALA A 463 6.87 1.67 17.81
CA ALA A 463 6.22 0.60 17.07
C ALA A 463 5.69 -0.52 17.98
N ALA A 464 6.05 -0.53 19.27
CA ALA A 464 5.54 -1.53 20.20
C ALA A 464 4.04 -1.32 20.45
N ILE A 465 3.26 -2.35 20.14
CA ILE A 465 1.80 -2.31 20.25
C ILE A 465 1.43 -2.50 21.72
N PRO A 466 0.63 -1.60 22.32
CA PRO A 466 0.32 -1.65 23.74
C PRO A 466 -0.53 -2.88 24.08
N PHE A 467 -0.35 -3.40 25.30
CA PHE A 467 -0.99 -4.64 25.76
C PHE A 467 -2.52 -4.64 25.58
N SER A 468 -3.19 -3.50 25.82
CA SER A 468 -4.63 -3.33 25.62
C SER A 468 -5.06 -3.67 24.18
N THR A 469 -4.32 -3.19 23.17
CA THR A 469 -4.65 -3.47 21.77
C THR A 469 -4.28 -4.89 21.33
N LEU A 470 -3.27 -5.51 21.94
CA LEU A 470 -3.01 -6.95 21.76
C LEU A 470 -4.20 -7.78 22.24
N VAL A 471 -4.75 -7.46 23.43
CA VAL A 471 -5.95 -8.10 23.98
C VAL A 471 -7.18 -7.82 23.10
N ALA A 472 -7.32 -6.61 22.56
CA ALA A 472 -8.42 -6.27 21.63
C ALA A 472 -8.34 -7.07 20.31
N ILE A 473 -7.14 -7.26 19.74
CA ILE A 473 -6.93 -8.09 18.53
C ILE A 473 -7.25 -9.56 18.83
N LEU A 474 -6.82 -10.08 19.98
CA LEU A 474 -7.18 -11.43 20.43
C LEU A 474 -8.70 -11.59 20.60
N ALA A 475 -9.37 -10.64 21.28
CA ALA A 475 -10.82 -10.65 21.44
C ALA A 475 -11.54 -10.62 20.09
N LEU A 476 -11.07 -9.81 19.14
CA LEU A 476 -11.64 -9.71 17.79
C LEU A 476 -11.44 -11.02 17.00
N TRP A 477 -10.30 -11.69 17.14
CA TRP A 477 -10.08 -13.03 16.60
C TRP A 477 -11.02 -14.07 17.22
N PHE A 478 -11.08 -14.16 18.55
CA PHE A 478 -11.88 -15.15 19.26
C PHE A 478 -13.40 -14.95 19.10
N PHE A 479 -13.90 -13.74 19.30
CA PHE A 479 -15.34 -13.44 19.35
C PHE A 479 -15.97 -13.06 18.00
N VAL A 480 -15.19 -12.60 17.01
CA VAL A 480 -15.73 -12.22 15.69
C VAL A 480 -15.27 -13.17 14.59
N SER A 481 -13.97 -13.43 14.47
CA SER A 481 -13.45 -14.28 13.38
C SER A 481 -13.85 -15.75 13.56
N THR A 482 -13.67 -16.35 14.75
CA THR A 482 -13.97 -17.79 14.92
C THR A 482 -15.45 -18.16 14.71
N PRO A 483 -16.45 -17.37 15.16
CA PRO A 483 -17.86 -17.67 14.89
C PRO A 483 -18.21 -17.48 13.41
N LEU A 484 -17.63 -16.50 12.71
CA LEU A 484 -17.81 -16.35 11.26
C LEU A 484 -17.27 -17.57 10.49
N VAL A 485 -16.10 -18.09 10.87
CA VAL A 485 -15.54 -19.33 10.31
C VAL A 485 -16.47 -20.53 10.57
N LEU A 486 -17.07 -20.64 11.76
CA LEU A 486 -18.05 -21.68 12.10
C LEU A 486 -19.34 -21.58 11.26
N ILE A 487 -19.88 -20.38 11.06
CA ILE A 487 -21.05 -20.13 10.20
C ILE A 487 -20.72 -20.55 8.75
N GLY A 488 -19.57 -20.12 8.23
CA GLY A 488 -19.08 -20.49 6.90
C GLY A 488 -18.99 -22.00 6.72
N ALA A 489 -18.37 -22.67 7.70
CA ALA A 489 -18.24 -24.12 7.73
C ALA A 489 -19.59 -24.85 7.72
N TYR A 490 -20.56 -24.39 8.51
CA TYR A 490 -21.90 -24.97 8.55
C TYR A 490 -22.59 -24.95 7.17
N PHE A 491 -22.41 -23.89 6.37
CA PHE A 491 -22.89 -23.88 4.98
C PHE A 491 -22.03 -24.73 4.04
N GLY A 492 -20.71 -24.75 4.21
CA GLY A 492 -19.79 -25.55 3.40
C GLY A 492 -20.01 -27.06 3.52
N LEU A 493 -20.39 -27.55 4.70
CA LEU A 493 -20.66 -28.97 4.97
C LEU A 493 -21.95 -29.50 4.34
N LYS A 494 -22.89 -28.63 3.91
CA LYS A 494 -24.22 -29.06 3.42
C LYS A 494 -24.20 -29.77 2.07
N ARG A 495 -23.22 -29.49 1.21
CA ARG A 495 -23.10 -30.11 -0.12
C ARG A 495 -21.62 -30.32 -0.49
N PRO A 496 -21.15 -31.57 -0.68
CA PRO A 496 -19.84 -31.81 -1.29
C PRO A 496 -19.82 -31.27 -2.74
N ILE A 497 -18.64 -31.26 -3.35
CA ILE A 497 -18.52 -31.06 -4.80
C ILE A 497 -18.64 -32.44 -5.45
N GLU A 498 -19.59 -32.59 -6.37
CA GLU A 498 -19.77 -33.82 -7.14
C GLU A 498 -18.66 -33.94 -8.18
N PHE A 499 -17.99 -35.09 -8.23
CA PHE A 499 -16.96 -35.36 -9.23
C PHE A 499 -17.58 -35.88 -10.53
N PRO A 500 -17.02 -35.51 -11.70
CA PRO A 500 -17.59 -35.89 -12.99
C PRO A 500 -17.44 -37.39 -13.31
N LEU A 501 -16.56 -38.11 -12.61
CA LEU A 501 -16.32 -39.54 -12.78
C LEU A 501 -16.15 -40.20 -11.39
N PRO A 502 -16.66 -41.43 -11.19
CA PRO A 502 -16.38 -42.21 -10.01
C PRO A 502 -14.92 -42.67 -9.98
N THR A 503 -14.38 -42.91 -8.77
CA THR A 503 -13.03 -43.43 -8.59
C THR A 503 -13.02 -44.96 -8.52
N ASN A 504 -12.03 -45.59 -9.14
CA ASN A 504 -11.76 -47.03 -8.99
C ASN A 504 -11.38 -47.36 -7.54
N GLU A 505 -11.73 -48.54 -7.06
CA GLU A 505 -11.37 -48.98 -5.70
C GLU A 505 -9.84 -49.15 -5.56
N ILE A 506 -9.26 -49.97 -6.43
CA ILE A 506 -7.82 -50.28 -6.46
C ILE A 506 -7.05 -49.15 -7.16
N PRO A 507 -6.02 -48.56 -6.53
CA PRO A 507 -5.21 -47.51 -7.14
C PRO A 507 -4.25 -48.08 -8.20
N ARG A 508 -4.21 -47.44 -9.38
CA ARG A 508 -3.26 -47.79 -10.45
C ARG A 508 -1.81 -47.58 -10.01
N HIS A 509 -0.93 -48.51 -10.40
CA HIS A 509 0.51 -48.39 -10.24
C HIS A 509 1.08 -47.26 -11.13
N ILE A 510 1.96 -46.43 -10.59
CA ILE A 510 2.52 -45.26 -11.29
C ILE A 510 3.88 -45.64 -11.92
N PRO A 511 4.10 -45.39 -13.23
CA PRO A 511 5.36 -45.74 -13.89
C PRO A 511 6.57 -44.97 -13.35
N LYS A 512 7.77 -45.53 -13.56
CA LYS A 512 9.04 -44.90 -13.16
C LYS A 512 9.25 -43.59 -13.96
N ARG A 513 9.67 -42.53 -13.26
CA ARG A 513 9.65 -41.15 -13.77
C ARG A 513 11.00 -40.72 -14.38
N SER A 514 10.93 -39.97 -15.47
CA SER A 514 12.09 -39.21 -16.00
C SER A 514 12.53 -38.13 -15.01
N CYS A 515 13.76 -37.60 -15.17
CA CYS A 515 14.33 -36.63 -14.22
C CYS A 515 13.40 -35.40 -14.03
N CYS A 516 12.92 -34.81 -15.12
CA CYS A 516 12.10 -33.61 -15.11
C CYS A 516 10.66 -33.83 -14.60
N THR A 517 10.16 -35.08 -14.56
CA THR A 517 8.81 -35.41 -14.03
C THR A 517 8.82 -35.78 -12.54
N ARG A 518 10.01 -35.77 -11.90
CA ARG A 518 10.15 -35.81 -10.44
C ARG A 518 9.50 -34.58 -9.79
N PRO A 519 9.00 -34.68 -8.54
CA PRO A 519 8.28 -33.58 -7.90
C PRO A 519 9.13 -32.32 -7.72
N LEU A 520 10.38 -32.45 -7.27
CA LEU A 520 11.22 -31.29 -6.93
C LEU A 520 11.56 -30.40 -8.14
N PRO A 521 12.08 -30.91 -9.28
CA PRO A 521 12.36 -30.05 -10.44
C PRO A 521 11.11 -29.36 -11.00
N GLY A 522 9.97 -30.04 -11.04
CA GLY A 522 8.70 -29.45 -11.51
C GLY A 522 8.17 -28.34 -10.60
N ILE A 523 8.36 -28.45 -9.29
CA ILE A 523 8.00 -27.41 -8.32
C ILE A 523 8.88 -26.17 -8.49
N ILE A 524 10.20 -26.36 -8.58
CA ILE A 524 11.19 -25.29 -8.76
C ILE A 524 10.91 -24.53 -10.06
N MET A 525 10.73 -25.25 -11.18
CA MET A 525 10.40 -24.67 -12.48
C MET A 525 9.05 -23.94 -12.50
N GLY A 526 8.07 -24.36 -11.69
CA GLY A 526 6.76 -23.68 -11.59
C GLY A 526 6.84 -22.31 -10.92
N GLY A 527 7.70 -22.15 -9.91
CA GLY A 527 7.81 -20.92 -9.15
C GLY A 527 8.61 -19.80 -9.83
N ILE A 528 9.49 -20.12 -10.79
CA ILE A 528 10.42 -19.12 -11.37
C ILE A 528 9.70 -18.12 -12.29
N LEU A 529 8.67 -18.56 -13.01
CA LEU A 529 7.99 -17.74 -14.02
C LEU A 529 7.10 -16.65 -13.40
N PRO A 530 6.23 -16.93 -12.40
CA PRO A 530 5.49 -15.87 -11.74
C PRO A 530 6.39 -14.95 -10.91
N PHE A 531 7.49 -15.47 -10.34
CA PHE A 531 8.51 -14.65 -9.65
C PHE A 531 9.16 -13.64 -10.62
N GLY A 532 9.56 -14.08 -11.82
CA GLY A 532 10.12 -13.20 -12.86
C GLY A 532 9.19 -12.05 -13.24
N CYS A 533 7.88 -12.28 -13.27
CA CYS A 533 6.87 -11.27 -13.61
C CYS A 533 6.63 -10.21 -12.52
N ILE A 534 7.07 -10.47 -11.27
CA ILE A 534 6.86 -9.55 -10.13
C ILE A 534 8.15 -8.99 -9.55
N PHE A 535 9.33 -9.54 -9.89
CA PHE A 535 10.62 -9.20 -9.26
C PHE A 535 10.91 -7.69 -9.21
N VAL A 536 10.69 -6.96 -10.32
CA VAL A 536 10.92 -5.51 -10.36
C VAL A 536 9.88 -4.76 -9.51
N GLN A 537 8.64 -5.24 -9.44
CA GLN A 537 7.62 -4.64 -8.58
C GLN A 537 7.90 -4.90 -7.09
N LEU A 538 8.42 -6.09 -6.74
CA LEU A 538 8.85 -6.42 -5.39
C LEU A 538 9.95 -5.48 -4.89
N PHE A 539 10.86 -5.01 -5.75
CA PHE A 539 11.85 -3.99 -5.39
C PHE A 539 11.18 -2.69 -4.90
N PHE A 540 10.18 -2.18 -5.63
CA PHE A 540 9.45 -0.97 -5.24
C PHE A 540 8.63 -1.17 -3.96
N ILE A 541 8.03 -2.35 -3.79
CA ILE A 541 7.28 -2.69 -2.56
C ILE A 541 8.23 -2.75 -1.36
N LEU A 542 9.40 -3.41 -1.48
CA LEU A 542 10.37 -3.49 -0.39
C LEU A 542 10.99 -2.12 -0.05
N ASN A 543 11.32 -1.29 -1.06
CA ASN A 543 11.74 0.09 -0.80
C ASN A 543 10.65 0.89 -0.09
N GLY A 544 9.38 0.71 -0.45
CA GLY A 544 8.29 1.44 0.18
C GLY A 544 8.01 1.03 1.62
N ILE A 545 8.26 -0.24 1.97
CA ILE A 545 8.09 -0.76 3.33
C ILE A 545 9.30 -0.44 4.22
N TRP A 546 10.53 -0.52 3.70
CA TRP A 546 11.77 -0.50 4.50
C TRP A 546 12.62 0.77 4.35
N SER A 547 12.39 1.58 3.31
CA SER A 547 13.17 2.81 3.02
C SER A 547 12.31 4.08 3.12
N HIS A 548 11.14 3.99 3.78
CA HIS A 548 10.18 5.09 4.06
C HIS A 548 9.71 5.89 2.82
N GLN A 549 9.90 5.36 1.61
CA GLN A 549 9.41 5.96 0.37
C GLN A 549 7.93 5.63 0.17
N VAL A 550 7.04 6.62 0.29
CA VAL A 550 5.60 6.36 0.26
C VAL A 550 5.14 5.85 -1.13
N TYR A 551 4.77 4.58 -1.23
CA TYR A 551 4.32 3.97 -2.48
C TYR A 551 2.84 4.28 -2.75
N TYR A 552 2.58 5.32 -3.54
CA TYR A 552 1.22 5.80 -3.86
C TYR A 552 0.54 5.12 -5.07
N MET A 553 1.25 4.26 -5.82
CA MET A 553 0.82 3.78 -7.14
C MET A 553 -0.10 2.53 -7.07
N PHE A 554 -1.19 2.61 -6.31
CA PHE A 554 -2.13 1.48 -6.09
C PHE A 554 -2.71 0.88 -7.39
N GLY A 555 -2.92 1.69 -8.44
CA GLY A 555 -3.36 1.18 -9.74
C GLY A 555 -2.33 0.27 -10.43
N PHE A 556 -1.03 0.52 -10.24
CA PHE A 556 0.03 -0.35 -10.75
C PHE A 556 0.11 -1.64 -9.94
N LEU A 557 -0.06 -1.55 -8.62
CA LEU A 557 -0.10 -2.71 -7.74
C LEU A 557 -1.28 -3.65 -8.07
N SER A 558 -2.46 -3.11 -8.38
CA SER A 558 -3.62 -3.94 -8.77
C SER A 558 -3.42 -4.63 -10.12
N LEU A 559 -2.83 -3.94 -11.10
CA LEU A 559 -2.45 -4.52 -12.39
C LEU A 559 -1.45 -5.67 -12.21
N VAL A 560 -0.40 -5.48 -11.41
CA VAL A 560 0.60 -6.53 -11.12
C VAL A 560 -0.02 -7.70 -10.34
N ALA A 561 -0.99 -7.46 -9.44
CA ALA A 561 -1.72 -8.52 -8.75
C ALA A 561 -2.55 -9.39 -9.73
N ILE A 562 -3.16 -8.78 -10.76
CA ILE A 562 -3.86 -9.51 -11.83
C ILE A 562 -2.88 -10.32 -12.68
N ILE A 563 -1.74 -9.73 -13.07
CA ILE A 563 -0.64 -10.42 -13.79
C ILE A 563 -0.14 -11.64 -12.99
N LEU A 564 0.06 -11.49 -11.68
CA LEU A 564 0.48 -12.59 -10.81
C LEU A 564 -0.57 -13.72 -10.76
N VAL A 565 -1.85 -13.38 -10.67
CA VAL A 565 -2.94 -14.37 -10.69
C VAL A 565 -2.95 -15.16 -12.02
N ILE A 566 -2.84 -14.47 -13.15
CA ILE A 566 -2.83 -15.12 -14.47
C ILE A 566 -1.62 -16.04 -14.59
N THR A 567 -0.41 -15.53 -14.34
CA THR A 567 0.84 -16.30 -14.48
C THR A 567 0.91 -17.50 -13.52
N CYS A 568 0.45 -17.37 -12.27
CA CYS A 568 0.32 -18.52 -11.36
C CYS A 568 -0.67 -19.57 -11.87
N SER A 569 -1.81 -19.15 -12.45
CA SER A 569 -2.81 -20.08 -12.99
C SER A 569 -2.30 -20.83 -14.23
N GLU A 570 -1.65 -20.15 -15.17
CA GLU A 570 -1.16 -20.74 -16.42
C GLU A 570 0.01 -21.71 -16.17
N ALA A 571 1.01 -21.29 -15.38
CA ALA A 571 2.17 -22.10 -15.06
C ALA A 571 1.76 -23.40 -14.34
N THR A 572 0.77 -23.35 -13.44
CA THR A 572 0.28 -24.54 -12.74
C THR A 572 -0.56 -25.45 -13.61
N ILE A 573 -1.43 -24.93 -14.49
CA ILE A 573 -2.17 -25.75 -15.46
C ILE A 573 -1.22 -26.50 -16.39
N ILE A 574 -0.21 -25.83 -16.95
CA ILE A 574 0.79 -26.44 -17.85
C ILE A 574 1.53 -27.59 -17.15
N LEU A 575 2.02 -27.37 -15.93
CA LEU A 575 2.72 -28.40 -15.15
C LEU A 575 1.79 -29.54 -14.70
N CYS A 576 0.54 -29.23 -14.33
CA CYS A 576 -0.46 -30.22 -13.98
C CYS A 576 -0.77 -31.15 -15.18
N TYR A 577 -0.89 -30.59 -16.39
CA TYR A 577 -1.07 -31.40 -17.59
C TYR A 577 0.13 -32.31 -17.87
N PHE A 578 1.37 -31.81 -17.76
CA PHE A 578 2.56 -32.66 -17.93
C PHE A 578 2.64 -33.77 -16.87
N HIS A 579 2.15 -33.54 -15.64
CA HIS A 579 2.03 -34.58 -14.62
C HIS A 579 0.96 -35.63 -14.94
N LEU A 580 -0.21 -35.22 -15.43
CA LEU A 580 -1.26 -36.16 -15.86
C LEU A 580 -0.81 -36.98 -17.07
N ARG A 581 -0.13 -36.36 -18.04
CA ARG A 581 0.48 -37.05 -19.19
C ARG A 581 1.53 -38.08 -18.76
N ALA A 582 2.18 -37.90 -17.61
CA ALA A 582 3.10 -38.85 -16.99
C ALA A 582 2.41 -39.88 -16.06
N GLU A 583 1.12 -40.16 -16.30
CA GLU A 583 0.28 -41.14 -15.58
C GLU A 583 0.21 -40.96 -14.05
N ASN A 584 0.34 -39.72 -13.56
CA ASN A 584 0.41 -39.44 -12.12
C ASN A 584 -0.77 -38.60 -11.62
N TYR A 585 -1.73 -39.25 -10.96
CA TYR A 585 -2.90 -38.61 -10.34
C TYR A 585 -2.61 -37.82 -9.05
N HIS A 586 -1.38 -37.81 -8.53
CA HIS A 586 -1.05 -37.07 -7.30
C HIS A 586 -0.88 -35.55 -7.56
N TRP A 587 -1.89 -34.91 -8.16
CA TRP A 587 -1.84 -33.51 -8.57
C TRP A 587 -2.25 -32.53 -7.46
N TRP A 588 -3.17 -32.90 -6.55
CA TRP A 588 -3.74 -32.05 -5.50
C TRP A 588 -2.73 -31.19 -4.71
N TRP A 589 -1.74 -31.82 -4.08
CA TRP A 589 -0.69 -31.09 -3.36
C TRP A 589 0.34 -30.45 -4.29
N ARG A 590 0.51 -30.99 -5.50
CA ARG A 590 1.50 -30.47 -6.45
C ARG A 590 1.06 -29.14 -7.03
N SER A 591 -0.19 -28.99 -7.46
CA SER A 591 -0.71 -27.72 -7.99
C SER A 591 -0.61 -26.57 -6.99
N PHE A 592 -0.86 -26.87 -5.71
CA PHE A 592 -0.67 -25.93 -4.61
C PHE A 592 0.81 -25.56 -4.40
N VAL A 593 1.71 -26.56 -4.33
CA VAL A 593 3.13 -26.29 -4.04
C VAL A 593 3.89 -25.72 -5.25
N THR A 594 3.56 -26.07 -6.50
CA THR A 594 4.22 -25.52 -7.71
C THR A 594 4.02 -24.01 -7.84
N SER A 595 2.81 -23.51 -7.54
CA SER A 595 2.53 -22.07 -7.48
C SER A 595 3.03 -21.44 -6.19
N GLY A 596 2.86 -22.09 -5.04
CA GLY A 596 3.34 -21.58 -3.75
C GLY A 596 4.86 -21.38 -3.71
N PHE A 597 5.65 -22.14 -4.48
CA PHE A 597 7.11 -22.04 -4.50
C PHE A 597 7.65 -20.66 -4.93
N THR A 598 6.83 -19.82 -5.58
CA THR A 598 7.12 -18.39 -5.82
C THR A 598 7.52 -17.65 -4.53
N ALA A 599 6.94 -18.02 -3.40
CA ALA A 599 7.21 -17.42 -2.09
C ALA A 599 8.63 -17.73 -1.57
N ILE A 600 9.21 -18.86 -1.95
CA ILE A 600 10.59 -19.22 -1.59
C ILE A 600 11.57 -18.37 -2.42
N TYR A 601 11.28 -18.12 -3.70
CA TYR A 601 12.04 -17.15 -4.49
C TYR A 601 11.92 -15.73 -3.93
N PHE A 602 10.74 -15.32 -3.48
CA PHE A 602 10.56 -14.04 -2.78
C PHE A 602 11.36 -13.96 -1.47
N PHE A 603 11.44 -15.04 -0.68
CA PHE A 603 12.27 -15.07 0.53
C PHE A 603 13.77 -14.94 0.22
N ILE A 604 14.26 -15.67 -0.79
CA ILE A 604 15.65 -15.54 -1.28
C ILE A 604 15.93 -14.11 -1.77
N TYR A 605 14.97 -13.48 -2.45
CA TYR A 605 15.07 -12.09 -2.87
C TYR A 605 15.12 -11.12 -1.67
N CYS A 606 14.36 -11.36 -0.60
CA CYS A 606 14.45 -10.57 0.64
C CYS A 606 15.83 -10.71 1.30
N ILE A 607 16.43 -11.92 1.32
CA ILE A 607 17.80 -12.11 1.82
C ILE A 607 18.81 -11.33 0.96
N HIS A 608 18.67 -11.38 -0.37
CA HIS A 608 19.54 -10.62 -1.28
C HIS A 608 19.37 -9.10 -1.10
N TYR A 609 18.13 -8.62 -0.95
CA TYR A 609 17.82 -7.21 -0.70
C TYR A 609 18.42 -6.73 0.62
N PHE A 610 18.29 -7.54 1.69
CA PHE A 610 18.95 -7.27 2.98
C PHE A 610 20.46 -7.13 2.83
N ALA A 611 21.13 -8.05 2.13
CA ALA A 611 22.58 -8.04 1.98
C ALA A 611 23.13 -6.96 1.01
N SER A 612 22.31 -6.43 0.09
CA SER A 612 22.78 -5.56 -1.01
C SER A 612 22.24 -4.12 -0.98
N LYS A 613 21.15 -3.86 -0.26
CA LYS A 613 20.47 -2.55 -0.22
C LYS A 613 20.23 -2.01 1.18
N LEU A 614 20.03 -2.87 2.17
CA LEU A 614 19.76 -2.43 3.55
C LEU A 614 21.06 -2.33 4.35
N THR A 615 21.46 -1.10 4.68
CA THR A 615 22.56 -0.82 5.62
C THR A 615 22.08 -0.89 7.07
N MET A 616 21.32 -1.93 7.40
CA MET A 616 20.63 -2.04 8.69
C MET A 616 21.59 -2.43 9.81
N HIS A 617 21.71 -1.57 10.82
CA HIS A 617 22.57 -1.81 11.98
C HIS A 617 21.78 -2.32 13.20
N GLY A 618 22.27 -3.41 13.82
CA GLY A 618 21.74 -3.97 15.07
C GLY A 618 21.03 -5.33 14.93
N TRP A 619 21.15 -6.15 15.98
CA TRP A 619 20.56 -7.48 16.03
C TRP A 619 19.02 -7.44 16.06
N ALA A 620 18.43 -6.53 16.86
CA ALA A 620 16.98 -6.38 16.97
C ALA A 620 16.35 -5.98 15.63
N SER A 621 16.90 -4.97 14.94
CA SER A 621 16.50 -4.57 13.57
C SER A 621 16.52 -5.75 12.59
N THR A 622 17.55 -6.61 12.67
CA THR A 622 17.70 -7.79 11.81
C THR A 622 16.61 -8.84 12.09
N VAL A 623 16.34 -9.13 13.38
CA VAL A 623 15.27 -10.06 13.78
C VAL A 623 13.89 -9.54 13.39
N LEU A 624 13.64 -8.24 13.53
CA LEU A 624 12.39 -7.59 13.10
C LEU A 624 12.18 -7.71 11.59
N TYR A 625 13.20 -7.40 10.78
CA TYR A 625 13.16 -7.57 9.33
C TYR A 625 12.83 -9.01 8.92
N PHE A 626 13.56 -10.00 9.45
CA PHE A 626 13.31 -11.41 9.11
C PHE A 626 11.99 -11.93 9.64
N GLY A 627 11.53 -11.47 10.82
CA GLY A 627 10.22 -11.83 11.36
C GLY A 627 9.06 -11.35 10.49
N TYR A 628 9.03 -10.07 10.12
CA TYR A 628 7.97 -9.53 9.26
C TYR A 628 8.03 -10.10 7.84
N THR A 629 9.22 -10.31 7.26
CA THR A 629 9.35 -10.95 5.94
C THR A 629 8.89 -12.41 5.95
N ILE A 630 9.09 -13.17 7.03
CA ILE A 630 8.51 -14.53 7.18
C ILE A 630 6.98 -14.48 7.16
N ILE A 631 6.35 -13.52 7.86
CA ILE A 631 4.88 -13.34 7.81
C ILE A 631 4.41 -13.05 6.38
N MET A 632 5.08 -12.14 5.66
CA MET A 632 4.77 -11.81 4.26
C MET A 632 4.90 -13.03 3.35
N VAL A 633 5.97 -13.82 3.51
CA VAL A 633 6.23 -15.04 2.72
C VAL A 633 5.19 -16.13 2.98
N ILE A 634 4.74 -16.33 4.23
CA ILE A 634 3.67 -17.28 4.56
C ILE A 634 2.35 -16.87 3.89
N LEU A 635 1.98 -15.59 3.98
CA LEU A 635 0.76 -15.07 3.35
C LEU A 635 0.83 -15.20 1.81
N PHE A 636 1.98 -14.88 1.21
CA PHE A 636 2.21 -14.98 -0.22
C PHE A 636 2.20 -16.44 -0.73
N PHE A 637 2.76 -17.37 0.05
CA PHE A 637 2.70 -18.81 -0.23
C PHE A 637 1.25 -19.32 -0.28
N LEU A 638 0.41 -18.93 0.70
CA LEU A 638 -1.00 -19.28 0.74
C LEU A 638 -1.80 -18.65 -0.42
N PHE A 639 -1.50 -17.40 -0.77
CA PHE A 639 -2.11 -16.70 -1.91
C PHE A 639 -1.81 -17.40 -3.24
N CYS A 640 -0.52 -17.53 -3.61
CA CYS A 640 -0.11 -18.15 -4.86
C CYS A 640 -0.55 -19.62 -4.94
N GLY A 641 -0.33 -20.40 -3.87
CA GLY A 641 -0.69 -21.82 -3.81
C GLY A 641 -2.18 -22.08 -4.02
N THR A 642 -3.03 -21.24 -3.43
CA THR A 642 -4.49 -21.39 -3.55
C THR A 642 -4.98 -21.02 -4.95
N MET A 643 -4.42 -19.98 -5.56
CA MET A 643 -4.73 -19.61 -6.95
C MET A 643 -4.38 -20.74 -7.94
N GLY A 644 -3.16 -21.30 -7.85
CA GLY A 644 -2.76 -22.40 -8.72
C GLY A 644 -3.54 -23.69 -8.46
N PHE A 645 -3.90 -23.97 -7.21
CA PHE A 645 -4.78 -25.10 -6.88
C PHE A 645 -6.15 -24.99 -7.56
N PHE A 646 -6.85 -23.86 -7.43
CA PHE A 646 -8.17 -23.69 -8.02
C PHE A 646 -8.14 -23.70 -9.55
N ALA A 647 -7.09 -23.12 -10.17
CA ALA A 647 -6.86 -23.20 -11.60
C ALA A 647 -6.74 -24.67 -12.07
N CYS A 648 -5.89 -25.47 -11.42
CA CYS A 648 -5.78 -26.89 -11.71
C CYS A 648 -7.07 -27.68 -11.42
N PHE A 649 -7.79 -27.37 -10.33
CA PHE A 649 -9.05 -28.06 -9.99
C PHE A 649 -10.12 -27.86 -11.07
N LEU A 650 -10.27 -26.63 -11.57
CA LEU A 650 -11.19 -26.31 -12.67
C LEU A 650 -10.76 -26.98 -13.99
N PHE A 651 -9.46 -26.94 -14.30
CA PHE A 651 -8.90 -27.61 -15.49
C PHE A 651 -9.16 -29.13 -15.48
N VAL A 652 -8.85 -29.80 -14.36
CA VAL A 652 -9.04 -31.23 -14.19
C VAL A 652 -10.52 -31.61 -14.26
N THR A 653 -11.39 -30.93 -13.49
CA THR A 653 -12.84 -31.22 -13.53
C THR A 653 -13.46 -31.01 -14.90
N LYS A 654 -12.99 -30.02 -15.68
CA LYS A 654 -13.44 -29.80 -17.07
C LYS A 654 -12.97 -30.87 -18.04
N ILE A 655 -11.70 -31.27 -18.00
CA ILE A 655 -11.16 -32.31 -18.90
C ILE A 655 -11.89 -33.64 -18.68
N TYR A 656 -11.93 -34.14 -17.45
CA TYR A 656 -12.57 -35.42 -17.17
C TYR A 656 -14.12 -35.35 -17.22
N GLY A 657 -14.70 -34.15 -17.07
CA GLY A 657 -16.12 -33.89 -17.36
C GLY A 657 -16.48 -34.14 -18.82
N SER A 658 -15.65 -33.69 -19.77
CA SER A 658 -15.90 -33.93 -21.20
C SER A 658 -15.86 -35.41 -21.57
N LEU A 659 -15.02 -36.22 -20.91
CA LEU A 659 -14.99 -37.67 -21.10
C LEU A 659 -16.27 -38.38 -20.64
N ASN A 660 -16.92 -37.91 -19.56
CA ASN A 660 -18.18 -38.53 -19.12
C ASN A 660 -19.32 -38.24 -20.10
N GLN A 661 -19.39 -37.03 -20.66
CA GLN A 661 -20.37 -36.71 -21.71
C GLN A 661 -20.24 -37.64 -22.92
N ILE A 662 -19.01 -37.89 -23.38
CA ILE A 662 -18.75 -38.85 -24.48
C ILE A 662 -19.25 -40.25 -24.12
N LYS A 663 -19.02 -40.70 -22.87
CA LYS A 663 -19.45 -42.02 -22.38
C LYS A 663 -20.99 -42.15 -22.22
N SER A 664 -21.70 -41.04 -22.09
CA SER A 664 -23.18 -41.01 -22.13
C SER A 664 -23.76 -40.90 -23.54
N ILE A 665 -22.96 -40.50 -24.54
CA ILE A 665 -23.38 -40.35 -25.94
C ILE A 665 -23.25 -41.67 -26.73
N SER A 666 -22.53 -42.67 -26.19
CA SER A 666 -22.44 -44.02 -26.78
C SER A 666 -23.71 -44.89 -26.62
N SER A 667 -24.84 -44.29 -26.23
CA SER A 667 -26.18 -44.86 -26.46
C SER A 667 -26.81 -44.22 -27.70
N PRO A 668 -27.35 -44.98 -28.66
CA PRO A 668 -27.53 -44.50 -30.03
C PRO A 668 -28.72 -43.55 -30.20
N GLN A 669 -28.45 -42.24 -30.16
CA GLN A 669 -29.22 -41.23 -30.91
C GLN A 669 -28.29 -40.15 -31.46
N GLU A 670 -28.32 -39.96 -32.78
CA GLU A 670 -27.61 -38.88 -33.46
C GLU A 670 -28.15 -37.51 -33.02
N ILE A 671 -27.28 -36.68 -32.44
CA ILE A 671 -27.48 -35.23 -32.37
C ILE A 671 -26.16 -34.56 -32.73
N ASP A 672 -26.21 -33.70 -33.74
CA ASP A 672 -25.06 -33.02 -34.31
C ASP A 672 -24.46 -32.00 -33.32
N MET A 673 -23.40 -32.41 -32.61
CA MET A 673 -22.78 -31.63 -31.53
C MET A 673 -21.64 -30.71 -32.01
N THR A 674 -21.56 -30.45 -33.32
CA THR A 674 -20.56 -29.56 -33.92
C THR A 674 -20.73 -28.06 -33.59
N PRO A 675 -21.93 -27.47 -33.45
CA PRO A 675 -22.05 -26.01 -33.27
C PRO A 675 -21.85 -25.55 -31.81
N THR A 676 -22.31 -26.33 -30.84
CA THR A 676 -22.45 -25.90 -29.44
C THR A 676 -21.13 -25.93 -28.67
N MET A 677 -20.29 -26.94 -28.92
CA MET A 677 -19.00 -27.10 -28.23
C MET A 677 -17.88 -26.28 -28.88
N ALA A 678 -17.85 -26.17 -30.21
CA ALA A 678 -16.94 -25.24 -30.88
C ALA A 678 -17.29 -23.79 -30.52
N GLY A 679 -18.59 -23.45 -30.49
CA GLY A 679 -19.09 -22.18 -30.00
C GLY A 679 -18.70 -21.89 -28.54
N PHE A 680 -18.81 -22.87 -27.64
CA PHE A 680 -18.43 -22.69 -26.23
C PHE A 680 -16.91 -22.62 -26.01
N TRP A 681 -16.08 -23.39 -26.72
CA TRP A 681 -14.63 -23.28 -26.59
C TRP A 681 -14.07 -22.04 -27.30
N SER A 682 -14.62 -21.63 -28.44
CA SER A 682 -14.36 -20.29 -29.01
C SER A 682 -14.80 -19.24 -27.99
N SER A 683 -16.03 -19.29 -27.50
CA SER A 683 -16.55 -18.36 -26.50
C SER A 683 -15.85 -18.42 -25.15
N MET A 684 -15.10 -19.48 -24.80
CA MET A 684 -14.33 -19.54 -23.55
C MET A 684 -12.87 -19.11 -23.78
N LEU A 685 -12.33 -19.30 -24.98
CA LEU A 685 -11.07 -18.67 -25.41
C LEU A 685 -11.27 -17.17 -25.59
N GLU A 686 -12.36 -16.77 -26.23
CA GLU A 686 -12.79 -15.40 -26.44
C GLU A 686 -13.34 -14.82 -25.14
N TYR A 687 -14.10 -15.50 -24.29
CA TYR A 687 -14.36 -14.95 -22.95
C TYR A 687 -13.09 -14.93 -22.10
N PHE A 688 -12.11 -15.82 -22.21
CA PHE A 688 -10.91 -15.69 -21.35
C PHE A 688 -9.92 -14.66 -21.91
N ILE A 689 -9.73 -14.59 -23.23
CA ILE A 689 -8.86 -13.61 -23.91
C ILE A 689 -9.56 -12.27 -24.05
N LEU A 690 -10.81 -12.18 -24.51
CA LEU A 690 -11.57 -10.95 -24.34
C LEU A 690 -11.82 -10.64 -22.87
N THR A 691 -12.26 -11.48 -21.92
CA THR A 691 -12.36 -10.97 -20.52
C THR A 691 -11.01 -10.62 -19.91
N THR A 692 -9.87 -11.23 -20.25
CA THR A 692 -8.57 -10.68 -19.79
C THR A 692 -8.18 -9.40 -20.52
N LEU A 693 -8.41 -9.27 -21.84
CA LEU A 693 -8.20 -8.04 -22.60
C LEU A 693 -9.26 -6.97 -22.37
N PHE A 694 -10.44 -7.30 -21.86
CA PHE A 694 -11.61 -6.46 -21.55
C PHE A 694 -11.63 -6.14 -20.08
N LEU A 695 -11.05 -6.96 -19.20
CA LEU A 695 -10.67 -6.56 -17.85
C LEU A 695 -9.36 -5.77 -17.87
N LEU A 696 -8.42 -6.02 -18.80
CA LEU A 696 -7.33 -5.05 -19.04
C LEU A 696 -7.87 -3.79 -19.69
N TYR A 697 -8.64 -3.89 -20.77
CA TYR A 697 -9.16 -2.72 -21.49
C TYR A 697 -10.17 -1.96 -20.64
N HIS A 698 -11.09 -2.59 -19.91
CA HIS A 698 -11.91 -1.88 -18.92
C HIS A 698 -11.17 -1.58 -17.63
N ALA A 699 -10.06 -2.21 -17.22
CA ALA A 699 -9.28 -1.63 -16.11
C ALA A 699 -8.59 -0.36 -16.60
N ILE A 700 -7.85 -0.42 -17.70
CA ILE A 700 -7.15 0.71 -18.33
C ILE A 700 -8.15 1.81 -18.70
N ALA A 701 -9.27 1.48 -19.35
CA ALA A 701 -10.32 2.42 -19.71
C ALA A 701 -11.18 2.82 -18.52
N PHE A 702 -11.39 2.01 -17.47
CA PHE A 702 -11.99 2.50 -16.22
C PHE A 702 -11.02 3.41 -15.48
N PHE A 703 -9.69 3.23 -15.57
CA PHE A 703 -8.72 4.16 -14.99
C PHE A 703 -8.58 5.45 -15.80
N VAL A 704 -8.54 5.37 -17.13
CA VAL A 704 -8.57 6.55 -18.02
C VAL A 704 -9.91 7.27 -17.88
N TYR A 705 -11.03 6.55 -17.98
CA TYR A 705 -12.36 7.14 -17.85
C TYR A 705 -12.69 7.54 -16.41
N ALA A 706 -12.22 6.88 -15.35
CA ALA A 706 -12.39 7.38 -13.98
C ALA A 706 -11.49 8.57 -13.71
N LYS A 707 -10.26 8.63 -14.27
CA LYS A 707 -9.45 9.85 -14.26
C LYS A 707 -10.18 10.99 -14.98
N ASP A 708 -10.68 10.74 -16.18
CA ASP A 708 -11.36 11.75 -17.00
C ASP A 708 -12.76 12.08 -16.45
N THR A 709 -13.43 11.17 -15.75
CA THR A 709 -14.74 11.39 -15.10
C THR A 709 -14.58 12.03 -13.73
N LEU A 710 -13.52 11.76 -12.96
CA LEU A 710 -13.17 12.56 -11.79
C LEU A 710 -12.73 13.96 -12.22
N MET A 711 -11.94 14.12 -13.29
CA MET A 711 -11.61 15.43 -13.83
C MET A 711 -12.82 16.14 -14.46
N ALA A 712 -13.76 15.42 -15.07
CA ALA A 712 -15.02 15.99 -15.55
C ALA A 712 -15.95 16.36 -14.39
N LEU A 713 -16.10 15.53 -13.35
CA LEU A 713 -16.87 15.85 -12.14
C LEU A 713 -16.25 17.00 -11.35
N ALA A 714 -14.91 17.08 -11.28
CA ALA A 714 -14.19 18.20 -10.70
C ALA A 714 -14.35 19.47 -11.55
N SER A 715 -14.33 19.36 -12.88
CA SER A 715 -14.61 20.44 -13.83
C SER A 715 -16.08 20.90 -13.77
N GLU A 716 -17.02 19.98 -13.57
CA GLU A 716 -18.46 20.25 -13.55
C GLU A 716 -18.94 20.75 -12.17
N THR A 717 -18.29 20.33 -11.08
CA THR A 717 -18.45 21.01 -9.78
C THR A 717 -17.79 22.39 -9.83
N ALA A 718 -16.59 22.53 -10.42
CA ALA A 718 -15.98 23.85 -10.63
C ALA A 718 -16.82 24.76 -11.56
N SER A 719 -17.54 24.21 -12.54
CA SER A 719 -18.39 24.99 -13.45
C SER A 719 -19.78 25.31 -12.89
N LYS A 720 -20.38 24.42 -12.08
CA LYS A 720 -21.59 24.72 -11.29
C LYS A 720 -21.30 25.79 -10.23
N VAL A 721 -20.18 25.67 -9.50
CA VAL A 721 -19.67 26.75 -8.65
C VAL A 721 -19.50 28.04 -9.46
N ARG A 722 -18.98 27.98 -10.69
CA ARG A 722 -18.84 29.16 -11.56
C ARG A 722 -20.18 29.77 -12.01
N GLN A 723 -21.24 28.98 -12.17
CA GLN A 723 -22.57 29.47 -12.56
C GLN A 723 -23.35 30.10 -11.41
N ASP A 724 -23.22 29.61 -10.18
CA ASP A 724 -23.90 30.20 -9.01
C ASP A 724 -23.34 31.59 -8.62
N TYR A 725 -22.13 31.95 -9.11
CA TYR A 725 -21.53 33.28 -8.88
C TYR A 725 -21.87 34.34 -9.95
N ASP A 726 -22.44 33.97 -11.10
CA ASP A 726 -22.75 34.92 -12.19
C ASP A 726 -24.18 35.51 -12.09
N ILE A 727 -24.51 36.13 -10.96
CA ILE A 727 -25.71 36.97 -10.81
C ILE A 727 -25.35 38.44 -11.12
N PRO A 728 -25.98 39.10 -12.11
CA PRO A 728 -25.55 40.42 -12.57
C PRO A 728 -25.86 41.53 -11.54
N VAL A 729 -24.82 42.27 -11.16
CA VAL A 729 -24.86 43.40 -10.23
C VAL A 729 -25.79 44.52 -10.73
N LYS A 730 -27.02 44.59 -10.21
CA LYS A 730 -27.92 45.74 -10.42
C LYS A 730 -27.52 46.91 -9.51
N MET A 731 -27.14 48.02 -10.14
CA MET A 731 -26.67 49.25 -9.49
C MET A 731 -27.59 49.76 -8.36
N LYS A 732 -26.99 50.16 -7.22
CA LYS A 732 -27.64 51.04 -6.23
C LYS A 732 -26.79 52.30 -6.00
N LYS A 733 -27.03 53.35 -6.79
CA LYS A 733 -26.42 54.67 -6.63
C LYS A 733 -26.71 55.23 -5.23
N ARG A 734 -25.69 55.66 -4.48
CA ARG A 734 -25.87 56.56 -3.32
C ARG A 734 -24.97 57.79 -3.45
N LYS A 735 -25.57 58.98 -3.29
CA LYS A 735 -24.98 60.30 -3.59
C LYS A 735 -23.97 60.75 -2.52
N ARG A 736 -22.74 61.06 -2.93
CA ARG A 736 -21.83 62.14 -2.45
C ARG A 736 -20.94 62.49 -3.66
N GLY A 737 -20.47 63.70 -3.95
CA GLY A 737 -20.65 65.04 -3.37
C GLY A 737 -19.61 65.96 -4.04
N LYS A 738 -20.03 67.07 -4.68
CA LYS A 738 -19.22 67.96 -5.57
C LYS A 738 -17.78 68.30 -5.08
N LYS A 739 -16.80 68.33 -6.01
CA LYS A 739 -16.01 69.53 -6.46
C LYS A 739 -14.87 69.19 -7.45
N GLY A 740 -14.60 70.08 -8.44
CA GLY A 740 -13.48 70.05 -9.43
C GLY A 740 -13.63 68.96 -10.52
N GLY A 741 -13.53 69.20 -11.84
CA GLY A 741 -12.61 70.06 -12.62
C GLY A 741 -11.33 69.27 -12.89
N VAL A 742 -10.94 68.83 -14.09
CA VAL A 742 -10.94 69.48 -15.44
C VAL A 742 -11.22 68.45 -16.56
N HIS A 743 -11.58 68.93 -17.76
CA HIS A 743 -11.97 68.12 -18.92
C HIS A 743 -10.89 68.18 -20.04
N VAL A 744 -10.29 67.05 -20.41
CA VAL A 744 -9.49 66.92 -21.66
C VAL A 744 -9.82 65.59 -22.34
N ARG A 745 -9.98 65.61 -23.66
CA ARG A 745 -10.48 64.50 -24.49
C ARG A 745 -9.53 64.26 -25.65
N ALA A 746 -8.87 63.11 -25.71
CA ALA A 746 -7.98 62.75 -26.81
C ALA A 746 -8.34 61.37 -27.41
N ARG A 747 -8.49 61.33 -28.74
CA ARG A 747 -8.67 60.10 -29.52
C ARG A 747 -7.32 59.40 -29.70
N LEU A 748 -7.31 58.08 -29.91
CA LEU A 748 -6.34 57.43 -30.81
C LEU A 748 -6.94 56.17 -31.47
N ARG A 749 -6.45 55.86 -32.68
CA ARG A 749 -7.07 54.94 -33.65
C ARG A 749 -6.58 53.50 -33.50
N LYS A 750 -7.45 52.53 -33.80
CA LYS A 750 -7.07 51.14 -34.12
C LYS A 750 -6.27 51.07 -35.42
N ARG A 751 -5.17 50.30 -35.46
CA ARG A 751 -4.66 49.60 -36.66
C ARG A 751 -4.16 48.20 -36.25
N LYS A 752 -4.51 47.19 -37.05
CA LYS A 752 -3.97 45.82 -37.00
C LYS A 752 -2.70 45.75 -37.86
N PHE A 753 -1.75 44.87 -37.54
CA PHE A 753 -0.98 44.11 -38.56
C PHE A 753 -0.55 42.73 -38.01
N ARG A 754 -0.14 41.84 -38.92
CA ARG A 754 0.09 40.38 -38.72
C ARG A 754 1.54 40.04 -38.34
N PRO A 755 1.84 38.78 -37.90
CA PRO A 755 3.13 38.40 -37.30
C PRO A 755 4.23 38.03 -38.32
N ALA A 756 5.47 37.89 -37.82
CA ALA A 756 6.63 37.39 -38.56
C ALA A 756 7.48 36.43 -37.69
N LEU A 757 7.97 35.34 -38.31
CA LEU A 757 9.20 34.61 -37.93
C LEU A 757 10.43 35.37 -38.48
N PRO A 758 11.65 35.26 -37.91
CA PRO A 758 12.57 34.10 -38.06
C PRO A 758 13.44 33.86 -36.78
N SER A 759 14.54 33.07 -36.68
CA SER A 759 15.30 32.16 -37.58
C SER A 759 16.13 31.17 -36.72
N ILE A 760 16.66 30.10 -37.33
CA ILE A 760 17.75 29.24 -36.80
C ILE A 760 19.12 29.84 -37.16
N VAL A 761 20.12 29.78 -36.26
CA VAL A 761 21.56 29.86 -36.61
C VAL A 761 22.39 28.90 -35.74
N THR A 762 23.33 28.20 -36.36
CA THR A 762 24.32 27.27 -35.78
C THR A 762 25.67 27.95 -35.49
N GLY A 763 26.44 27.47 -34.50
CA GLY A 763 27.84 27.88 -34.32
C GLY A 763 28.59 26.99 -33.31
N ASN A 764 29.80 26.54 -33.66
CA ASN A 764 30.61 25.58 -32.89
C ASN A 764 31.45 26.25 -31.80
N CYS A 765 31.62 25.57 -30.66
CA CYS A 765 32.90 25.16 -30.05
C CYS A 765 32.63 24.01 -29.07
#